data_AF-A0AAE1D5X3-F1
#
_entry.id   AF-A0AAE1D5X3-F1
#
_cell.length_a   1.000
_cell.length_b   1.000
_cell.length_c   1.000
_cell.angle_alpha   90.00
_cell.angle_beta   90.00
_cell.angle_gamma   90.00
#
_symmetry.space_group_name_H-M   'P 1'
#
loop_
_entity.id
_entity.type
_entity.pdbx_description
1 polymer ?
#
loop_
_entity_poly.entity_id
_entity_poly.type
_entity_poly.pdbx_seq_one_letter_code
_entity_poly.pdbx_strand_id
1 'polypeptide(L)'
;MEERGGYYYEDGSGYRTGGGRDDVYLGRPPPRGDEQYSYRPQQQQYEELPQGGDMEYVRRRTRSPASSLNGSFSDPDREPRVSSPKRVTWKDPVEQQKSQSIRVSATDYTGRCRELERELRNLSVEKTRAETLAEDLKSRLSRQEELVSQFREQNSNINHDVDQLISVVQTARISGRWEIEKVRFRELTVDQVFGSIHETFTKTRDSSESSELREQIRRRDDKIDALQQELKRLRAQGLPGDQVHMPDISETTGARLREDLKKLEERVEDLNYEIQSRDRKVSNLSGQLGDLQTELSMKDSEISSHIQNIKILQDKHRHALQESTKSEEVIRQLRSELLAIRDQHNQSSHDVSHYERRIRALESELAEAKDYRRKNLDEIGALQERLRESHSSTHDHQDLLKSELARRDDTIQKLRRDVLALQEKRDAALSEHDVLLHKLSTAEDQVTRTQEEMHRTEKRNKSLEAEVAHVRLQLSEADNEAKTSSKKVIVLEGELKTMRGQSDEFQGQVAKLTKSLQRLQTSSKDTRDTLSAEVSERQDAIVRLRNDNRDMEDKVREALSAAQHRGDQLTQVREELKQAVAKTQELQIKLEDAEKEMQQSTTRISTQSQEMDRLQTEIQEKALTSSQQETMYRSEVADREEEISRLKADLNIYHEKLAQADAQLLSREEQIVRFQTQLHEYMEEASRRDEQLRRTEAELHSLDDEKKRLEDVVQRREISLQQLEHDLELAKDKYKDAVEENGRLEARIQASEINAQSEQDVLSTEVKRREEGIKRLKMDIMRLQEVCSRYEEKASQAEREAEHVRSQLRSCQNENEVKRAAVKNLESNVEELKSKSSQQVEENSRLEDKIRELTVAITTQEAQCDKLRHMVTTKEDMVTQLRSDAESLSRQQKETVSKVLVRDENIQKLNTEIGKLKAKHQEKTKELVACTNEIAKQSELIKKLQGTLAQCHQDLDDVRKRGEADLAHKDEAIKHLQDDLMESQTQHSACYNELVKIEEELEILKGEHSHLNKTAQASSMEIAALQDQMHQLELDLTITQEKHRTAQKEVSSRDQVILRLQADLDTATQNYSGSLEELKVNENEMKRMSTRLKQMQQEIRDANDSLDAKNGQIAESEKKIQQLQHAEEMAVQETGPGKTTHNQWR
;
A
#
# COMPACT_ATOMS: atom_id res chain seq x y z
N MET A 1 13.01 73.56 33.79
CA MET A 1 14.33 73.10 33.35
C MET A 1 14.10 72.25 32.12
N GLU A 2 14.49 72.57 30.89
CA GLU A 2 15.03 73.80 30.24
C GLU A 2 14.48 73.74 28.79
N GLU A 3 13.72 74.73 28.31
CA GLU A 3 14.14 75.88 27.47
C GLU A 3 14.49 75.60 25.97
N ARG A 4 13.78 76.34 25.09
CA ARG A 4 14.20 76.86 23.74
C ARG A 4 14.46 75.85 22.59
N GLY A 5 14.21 76.16 21.31
CA GLY A 5 13.58 77.32 20.65
C GLY A 5 14.56 78.33 20.03
N GLY A 6 14.67 78.39 18.69
CA GLY A 6 15.40 79.48 17.99
C GLY A 6 15.68 79.25 16.50
N TYR A 7 15.11 80.11 15.64
CA TYR A 7 15.60 80.41 14.29
C TYR A 7 16.80 81.37 14.37
N TYR A 8 17.74 81.37 13.41
CA TYR A 8 18.57 82.54 13.12
C TYR A 8 18.98 82.66 11.63
N TYR A 9 19.27 83.90 11.23
CA TYR A 9 19.57 84.43 9.89
C TYR A 9 21.00 85.00 9.85
N GLU A 10 21.67 84.93 8.70
CA GLU A 10 22.80 85.78 8.22
C GLU A 10 22.97 85.40 6.72
N ASP A 11 22.93 86.23 5.66
CA ASP A 11 23.12 87.67 5.38
C ASP A 11 24.55 88.08 4.94
N GLY A 12 24.64 88.89 3.87
CA GLY A 12 25.87 89.59 3.46
C GLY A 12 26.58 89.23 2.12
N SER A 13 26.18 89.89 1.02
CA SER A 13 27.02 90.48 -0.09
C SER A 13 28.20 89.72 -0.76
N GLY A 14 28.50 89.85 -2.07
CA GLY A 14 27.89 90.65 -3.16
C GLY A 14 28.82 90.81 -4.39
N TYR A 15 28.36 91.59 -5.40
CA TYR A 15 29.07 92.19 -6.55
C TYR A 15 29.35 91.42 -7.88
N ARG A 16 28.53 91.81 -8.88
CA ARG A 16 28.87 92.35 -10.24
C ARG A 16 29.06 91.45 -11.48
N THR A 17 28.46 91.98 -12.57
CA THR A 17 28.47 91.56 -14.00
C THR A 17 27.63 90.31 -14.33
N GLY A 18 26.80 90.28 -15.39
CA GLY A 18 26.34 91.39 -16.24
C GLY A 18 25.56 90.93 -17.47
N GLY A 19 24.30 91.37 -17.62
CA GLY A 19 23.41 91.06 -18.75
C GLY A 19 22.70 89.69 -18.62
N GLY A 20 21.39 89.53 -18.83
CA GLY A 20 20.34 90.51 -19.12
C GLY A 20 19.51 90.12 -20.34
N ARG A 21 18.22 89.84 -20.10
CA ARG A 21 17.07 90.19 -20.97
C ARG A 21 15.77 89.71 -20.36
N ASP A 22 14.83 90.63 -20.20
CA ASP A 22 13.41 90.34 -20.29
C ASP A 22 13.10 89.79 -21.69
N ASP A 23 12.07 88.96 -21.82
CA ASP A 23 10.93 89.34 -22.66
C ASP A 23 9.74 88.39 -22.50
N VAL A 24 8.57 89.01 -22.32
CA VAL A 24 7.32 88.50 -22.86
C VAL A 24 7.45 88.55 -24.38
N TYR A 25 7.18 87.47 -25.12
CA TYR A 25 6.65 87.45 -26.50
C TYR A 25 6.46 85.99 -26.98
N LEU A 26 5.41 85.57 -27.69
CA LEU A 26 4.85 85.98 -29.00
C LEU A 26 5.53 85.27 -30.18
N GLY A 27 4.79 84.38 -30.87
CA GLY A 27 5.15 83.87 -32.21
C GLY A 27 6.33 82.89 -32.21
N ARG A 28 6.68 82.16 -33.27
CA ARG A 28 6.40 82.18 -34.73
C ARG A 28 7.47 81.20 -35.33
N PRO A 29 7.58 80.97 -36.65
CA PRO A 29 6.55 80.69 -37.66
C PRO A 29 7.01 79.45 -38.52
N PRO A 30 6.97 79.37 -39.88
CA PRO A 30 7.01 78.07 -40.58
C PRO A 30 8.33 77.87 -41.35
N PRO A 31 8.33 77.04 -42.41
CA PRO A 31 8.69 77.60 -43.71
C PRO A 31 7.61 77.41 -44.80
N ARG A 32 7.38 78.49 -45.57
CA ARG A 32 7.04 78.47 -47.00
C ARG A 32 8.33 78.79 -47.78
N GLY A 33 8.45 78.66 -49.10
CA GLY A 33 7.65 77.96 -50.12
C GLY A 33 8.64 77.13 -50.96
N ASP A 34 8.60 76.96 -52.28
CA ASP A 34 7.63 77.07 -53.40
C ASP A 34 8.20 76.03 -54.42
N GLU A 35 7.47 75.22 -55.20
CA GLU A 35 6.75 75.49 -56.46
C GLU A 35 6.01 74.16 -56.82
N GLN A 36 4.71 74.11 -57.11
CA GLN A 36 4.04 74.32 -58.41
C GLN A 36 4.02 73.08 -59.37
N TYR A 37 2.81 72.70 -59.85
CA TYR A 37 2.48 71.64 -60.85
C TYR A 37 2.66 70.16 -60.40
N SER A 38 1.90 69.14 -60.85
CA SER A 38 0.79 69.07 -61.83
C SER A 38 -0.20 67.89 -61.59
N TYR A 39 -1.37 68.01 -62.20
CA TYR A 39 -2.41 67.03 -62.62
C TYR A 39 -2.17 65.49 -62.50
N ARG A 40 -3.23 64.77 -62.04
CA ARG A 40 -4.17 63.86 -62.80
C ARG A 40 -3.60 62.96 -63.94
N PRO A 41 -4.33 61.90 -64.42
CA PRO A 41 -5.45 61.09 -63.88
C PRO A 41 -5.01 59.59 -63.76
N GLN A 42 -5.81 58.53 -63.53
CA GLN A 42 -6.97 57.96 -64.25
C GLN A 42 -7.62 56.88 -63.35
N GLN A 43 -8.93 56.96 -63.08
CA GLN A 43 -10.05 56.35 -63.81
C GLN A 43 -10.24 54.84 -63.60
N GLN A 44 -11.44 54.51 -63.05
CA GLN A 44 -12.40 53.53 -63.60
C GLN A 44 -12.05 52.04 -63.46
N GLN A 45 -13.01 51.09 -63.40
CA GLN A 45 -14.48 51.15 -63.26
C GLN A 45 -14.92 49.82 -62.58
N TYR A 46 -15.92 49.86 -61.69
CA TYR A 46 -17.26 49.26 -61.86
C TYR A 46 -17.36 47.72 -61.98
N GLU A 47 -18.41 47.20 -61.31
CA GLU A 47 -19.21 46.02 -61.70
C GLU A 47 -18.55 44.61 -61.54
N GLU A 48 -19.25 43.53 -61.21
CA GLU A 48 -20.68 43.33 -60.90
C GLU A 48 -20.89 42.07 -60.02
N LEU A 49 -22.02 42.01 -59.32
CA LEU A 49 -22.68 40.76 -58.85
C LEU A 49 -23.33 40.07 -60.08
N PRO A 50 -23.70 38.76 -60.13
CA PRO A 50 -24.49 38.11 -59.06
C PRO A 50 -24.47 36.55 -58.92
N GLN A 51 -25.19 36.10 -57.87
CA GLN A 51 -26.09 34.92 -57.77
C GLN A 51 -25.84 33.59 -58.54
N GLY A 52 -25.75 32.49 -57.75
CA GLY A 52 -26.79 31.43 -57.70
C GLY A 52 -26.70 30.21 -58.64
N GLY A 53 -27.12 29.03 -58.14
CA GLY A 53 -27.50 27.87 -58.98
C GLY A 53 -27.00 26.49 -58.50
N ASP A 54 -27.94 25.60 -58.17
CA ASP A 54 -27.74 24.23 -57.65
C ASP A 54 -27.29 23.14 -58.66
N MET A 55 -26.99 21.95 -58.09
CA MET A 55 -27.29 20.59 -58.59
C MET A 55 -26.35 19.81 -59.57
N GLU A 56 -25.72 18.78 -58.97
CA GLU A 56 -25.71 17.35 -59.35
C GLU A 56 -24.78 16.71 -60.44
N TYR A 57 -24.29 15.51 -60.07
CA TYR A 57 -23.70 14.37 -60.81
C TYR A 57 -22.44 14.52 -61.71
N VAL A 58 -21.41 13.69 -61.46
CA VAL A 58 -21.04 12.49 -62.28
C VAL A 58 -19.79 11.72 -61.76
N ARG A 59 -19.96 10.41 -61.56
CA ARG A 59 -19.02 9.25 -61.45
C ARG A 59 -17.50 9.42 -61.75
N ARG A 60 -16.67 8.60 -61.03
CA ARG A 60 -15.82 7.56 -61.70
C ARG A 60 -15.28 6.38 -60.81
N ARG A 61 -15.63 5.16 -61.25
CA ARG A 61 -14.91 3.87 -61.32
C ARG A 61 -14.40 3.09 -60.08
N THR A 62 -14.92 1.86 -60.04
CA THR A 62 -14.56 0.62 -59.32
C THR A 62 -13.28 -0.10 -59.82
N ARG A 63 -12.66 -0.95 -58.97
CA ARG A 63 -12.47 -2.41 -59.23
C ARG A 63 -11.77 -3.19 -58.09
N SER A 64 -12.39 -4.29 -57.65
CA SER A 64 -11.74 -5.53 -57.16
C SER A 64 -11.77 -6.58 -58.33
N PRO A 65 -11.50 -7.92 -58.24
CA PRO A 65 -11.79 -8.87 -57.13
C PRO A 65 -10.86 -10.13 -56.96
N ALA A 66 -11.30 -11.05 -56.07
CA ALA A 66 -11.10 -12.53 -56.04
C ALA A 66 -9.69 -13.10 -55.70
N SER A 67 -9.47 -14.05 -54.75
CA SER A 67 -10.11 -15.33 -54.35
C SER A 67 -9.87 -16.49 -55.37
N SER A 68 -9.43 -17.71 -55.03
CA SER A 68 -9.82 -18.56 -53.88
C SER A 68 -9.07 -19.93 -53.80
N LEU A 69 -9.22 -20.64 -52.67
CA LEU A 69 -9.27 -22.12 -52.45
C LEU A 69 -8.01 -23.05 -52.44
N ASN A 70 -7.93 -23.81 -51.33
CA ASN A 70 -7.49 -25.22 -51.12
C ASN A 70 -6.11 -25.75 -51.58
N GLY A 71 -5.41 -26.46 -50.66
CA GLY A 71 -4.33 -27.39 -51.04
C GLY A 71 -3.42 -27.86 -49.89
N SER A 72 -3.67 -29.06 -49.39
CA SER A 72 -2.96 -29.79 -48.33
C SER A 72 -1.47 -30.16 -48.57
N PHE A 73 -0.75 -30.35 -47.45
CA PHE A 73 0.33 -31.34 -47.21
C PHE A 73 1.79 -31.09 -47.69
N SER A 74 2.73 -31.52 -46.81
CA SER A 74 4.14 -31.92 -47.03
C SER A 74 5.27 -30.91 -46.72
N ASP A 75 6.02 -31.21 -45.65
CA ASP A 75 7.49 -31.05 -45.53
C ASP A 75 8.21 -31.77 -46.72
N PRO A 76 9.49 -31.46 -47.09
CA PRO A 76 10.62 -31.38 -46.15
C PRO A 76 11.80 -30.42 -46.48
N ASP A 77 12.73 -30.31 -45.51
CA ASP A 77 14.19 -30.09 -45.62
C ASP A 77 14.80 -29.32 -46.82
N ARG A 78 15.46 -28.17 -46.52
CA ARG A 78 16.85 -27.90 -46.98
C ARG A 78 17.54 -26.67 -46.34
N GLU A 79 18.85 -26.81 -46.09
CA GLU A 79 19.78 -25.72 -45.71
C GLU A 79 19.85 -24.59 -46.78
N PRO A 80 20.40 -23.40 -46.43
CA PRO A 80 21.80 -23.18 -46.84
C PRO A 80 22.71 -22.38 -45.86
N ARG A 81 23.74 -23.08 -45.38
CA ARG A 81 25.18 -22.73 -45.38
C ARG A 81 25.72 -21.28 -45.59
N VAL A 82 26.68 -20.96 -44.69
CA VAL A 82 27.86 -20.04 -44.72
C VAL A 82 27.71 -18.51 -44.78
N SER A 83 28.30 -17.84 -43.78
CA SER A 83 29.56 -17.09 -44.01
C SER A 83 30.42 -17.04 -42.74
N SER A 84 31.75 -16.98 -42.87
CA SER A 84 32.70 -16.83 -41.76
C SER A 84 33.75 -15.77 -42.12
N PRO A 85 34.23 -14.95 -41.17
CA PRO A 85 35.48 -14.20 -41.36
C PRO A 85 36.59 -14.63 -40.40
N LYS A 86 37.58 -15.31 -40.99
CA LYS A 86 39.04 -15.12 -40.83
C LYS A 86 39.62 -14.84 -39.43
N ARG A 87 40.30 -15.86 -38.93
CA ARG A 87 41.31 -15.85 -37.87
C ARG A 87 42.57 -15.08 -38.32
N VAL A 88 43.11 -14.19 -37.47
CA VAL A 88 44.49 -13.68 -37.59
C VAL A 88 45.34 -14.36 -36.51
N THR A 89 46.53 -14.83 -36.88
CA THR A 89 47.44 -15.56 -36.02
C THR A 89 48.64 -14.72 -35.63
N TRP A 90 48.87 -14.56 -34.32
CA TRP A 90 50.19 -14.29 -33.77
C TRP A 90 50.62 -15.50 -32.93
N LYS A 91 51.92 -15.79 -32.95
CA LYS A 91 52.55 -16.95 -32.31
C LYS A 91 53.59 -16.46 -31.31
N ASP A 92 53.91 -17.33 -30.35
CA ASP A 92 55.04 -17.32 -29.40
C ASP A 92 54.67 -16.95 -27.93
N PRO A 93 55.41 -17.43 -26.89
CA PRO A 93 55.19 -18.81 -26.44
C PRO A 93 55.19 -18.97 -24.90
N VAL A 94 54.03 -18.95 -24.23
CA VAL A 94 53.93 -19.16 -22.75
C VAL A 94 52.68 -19.97 -22.33
N GLU A 95 52.48 -21.18 -22.88
CA GLU A 95 51.29 -22.01 -22.59
C GLU A 95 51.56 -23.50 -22.25
N GLN A 96 52.57 -23.79 -21.42
CA GLN A 96 52.69 -25.13 -20.79
C GLN A 96 52.34 -25.16 -19.29
N GLN A 97 52.41 -24.04 -18.57
CA GLN A 97 52.14 -24.02 -17.13
C GLN A 97 50.66 -23.72 -16.76
N LYS A 98 49.91 -22.98 -17.60
CA LYS A 98 48.47 -22.73 -17.40
C LYS A 98 47.58 -23.95 -17.71
N SER A 99 47.98 -24.76 -18.68
CA SER A 99 47.21 -25.92 -19.18
C SER A 99 47.05 -27.05 -18.15
N GLN A 100 47.90 -27.11 -17.12
CA GLN A 100 47.79 -28.05 -16.00
C GLN A 100 46.80 -27.54 -14.94
N SER A 101 46.92 -26.26 -14.55
CA SER A 101 46.01 -25.62 -13.58
C SER A 101 44.54 -25.63 -14.04
N ILE A 102 44.29 -25.36 -15.33
CA ILE A 102 42.94 -25.38 -15.92
C ILE A 102 42.34 -26.80 -15.97
N ARG A 103 43.16 -27.86 -16.07
CA ARG A 103 42.66 -29.25 -16.01
C ARG A 103 42.30 -29.69 -14.60
N VAL A 104 43.03 -29.24 -13.58
CA VAL A 104 42.66 -29.49 -12.18
C VAL A 104 41.37 -28.75 -11.85
N SER A 105 41.26 -27.46 -12.13
CA SER A 105 40.03 -26.72 -11.85
C SER A 105 38.81 -27.27 -12.62
N ALA A 106 38.95 -27.70 -13.88
CA ALA A 106 37.86 -28.32 -14.62
C ALA A 106 37.41 -29.68 -14.04
N THR A 107 38.32 -30.43 -13.40
CA THR A 107 37.95 -31.68 -12.71
C THR A 107 37.27 -31.41 -11.37
N ASP A 108 37.69 -30.38 -10.63
CA ASP A 108 37.00 -29.91 -9.42
C ASP A 108 35.59 -29.34 -9.73
N TYR A 109 35.45 -28.53 -10.79
CA TYR A 109 34.15 -28.02 -11.24
C TYR A 109 33.20 -29.15 -11.67
N THR A 110 33.68 -30.16 -12.39
CA THR A 110 32.83 -31.31 -12.77
C THR A 110 32.52 -32.25 -11.60
N GLY A 111 33.38 -32.31 -10.57
CA GLY A 111 33.06 -32.92 -9.28
C GLY A 111 31.93 -32.18 -8.57
N ARG A 112 32.07 -30.85 -8.42
CA ARG A 112 31.10 -30.00 -7.73
C ARG A 112 29.75 -29.93 -8.44
N CYS A 113 29.71 -29.93 -9.77
CA CYS A 113 28.45 -30.05 -10.52
C CYS A 113 27.74 -31.39 -10.25
N ARG A 114 28.48 -32.50 -10.15
CA ARG A 114 27.89 -33.83 -9.80
C ARG A 114 27.40 -33.88 -8.36
N GLU A 115 28.03 -33.15 -7.45
CA GLU A 115 27.55 -33.02 -6.07
C GLU A 115 26.25 -32.20 -5.99
N LEU A 116 26.21 -31.04 -6.66
CA LEU A 116 25.00 -30.24 -6.80
C LEU A 116 23.87 -31.02 -7.51
N GLU A 117 24.17 -31.84 -8.51
CA GLU A 117 23.19 -32.74 -9.14
C GLU A 117 22.64 -33.81 -8.17
N ARG A 118 23.45 -34.33 -7.24
CA ARG A 118 22.97 -35.27 -6.20
C ARG A 118 22.14 -34.54 -5.15
N GLU A 119 22.57 -33.37 -4.72
CA GLU A 119 21.84 -32.53 -3.76
C GLU A 119 20.48 -32.11 -4.32
N LEU A 120 20.42 -31.67 -5.59
CA LEU A 120 19.19 -31.31 -6.27
C LEU A 120 18.24 -32.51 -6.45
N ARG A 121 18.77 -33.73 -6.66
CA ARG A 121 17.96 -34.97 -6.63
C ARG A 121 17.43 -35.27 -5.24
N ASN A 122 18.24 -35.13 -4.19
CA ASN A 122 17.80 -35.33 -2.81
C ASN A 122 16.70 -34.33 -2.41
N LEU A 123 16.89 -33.04 -2.72
CA LEU A 123 15.89 -31.99 -2.52
C LEU A 123 14.60 -32.25 -3.33
N SER A 124 14.69 -32.85 -4.52
CA SER A 124 13.51 -33.26 -5.29
C SER A 124 12.74 -34.42 -4.64
N VAL A 125 13.44 -35.39 -4.03
CA VAL A 125 12.83 -36.47 -3.24
C VAL A 125 12.22 -35.94 -1.94
N GLU A 126 12.88 -34.99 -1.28
CA GLU A 126 12.37 -34.38 -0.05
C GLU A 126 11.17 -33.47 -0.33
N LYS A 127 11.20 -32.69 -1.42
CA LYS A 127 10.06 -31.93 -1.92
C LYS A 127 8.84 -32.83 -2.19
N THR A 128 9.01 -33.91 -2.95
CA THR A 128 7.89 -34.83 -3.25
C THR A 128 7.37 -35.53 -1.99
N ARG A 129 8.23 -35.81 -1.00
CA ARG A 129 7.81 -36.31 0.32
C ARG A 129 7.01 -35.26 1.10
N ALA A 130 7.42 -33.99 1.07
CA ALA A 130 6.70 -32.89 1.70
C ALA A 130 5.35 -32.61 1.02
N GLU A 131 5.29 -32.64 -0.32
CA GLU A 131 4.05 -32.52 -1.10
C GLU A 131 3.07 -33.65 -0.77
N THR A 132 3.56 -34.89 -0.64
CA THR A 132 2.73 -36.05 -0.24
C THR A 132 2.18 -35.89 1.19
N LEU A 133 3.00 -35.40 2.13
CA LEU A 133 2.56 -35.14 3.50
C LEU A 133 1.54 -33.99 3.56
N ALA A 134 1.73 -32.95 2.76
CA ALA A 134 0.80 -31.82 2.68
C ALA A 134 -0.57 -32.26 2.14
N GLU A 135 -0.62 -33.11 1.13
CA GLU A 135 -1.89 -33.61 0.58
C GLU A 135 -2.59 -34.60 1.55
N ASP A 136 -1.85 -35.45 2.29
CA ASP A 136 -2.44 -36.25 3.37
C ASP A 136 -3.06 -35.36 4.45
N LEU A 137 -2.32 -34.37 4.95
CA LEU A 137 -2.80 -33.41 5.96
C LEU A 137 -4.03 -32.62 5.47
N LYS A 138 -4.05 -32.21 4.20
CA LYS A 138 -5.18 -31.53 3.57
C LYS A 138 -6.40 -32.44 3.43
N SER A 139 -6.21 -33.71 3.07
CA SER A 139 -7.30 -34.70 3.03
C SER A 139 -7.88 -34.97 4.43
N ARG A 140 -7.03 -34.99 5.47
CA ARG A 140 -7.42 -35.14 6.87
C ARG A 140 -8.15 -33.91 7.39
N LEU A 141 -7.70 -32.70 7.02
CA LEU A 141 -8.37 -31.45 7.34
C LEU A 141 -9.78 -31.41 6.71
N SER A 142 -9.89 -31.71 5.42
CA SER A 142 -11.19 -31.75 4.73
C SER A 142 -12.18 -32.72 5.36
N ARG A 143 -11.74 -33.92 5.79
CA ARG A 143 -12.57 -34.86 6.57
C ARG A 143 -12.97 -34.32 7.95
N GLN A 144 -12.09 -33.58 8.63
CA GLN A 144 -12.42 -32.93 9.90
C GLN A 144 -13.41 -31.78 9.71
N GLU A 145 -13.28 -30.99 8.64
CA GLU A 145 -14.23 -29.92 8.29
C GLU A 145 -15.61 -30.49 7.96
N GLU A 146 -15.68 -31.61 7.22
CA GLU A 146 -16.93 -32.33 6.94
C GLU A 146 -17.61 -32.83 8.23
N LEU A 147 -16.85 -33.48 9.12
CA LEU A 147 -17.37 -33.92 10.43
C LEU A 147 -17.82 -32.74 11.31
N VAL A 148 -17.08 -31.63 11.33
CA VAL A 148 -17.47 -30.41 12.05
C VAL A 148 -18.73 -29.79 11.44
N SER A 149 -18.91 -29.85 10.13
CA SER A 149 -20.13 -29.40 9.44
C SER A 149 -21.32 -30.27 9.84
N GLN A 150 -21.18 -31.60 9.82
CA GLN A 150 -22.20 -32.54 10.28
C GLN A 150 -22.59 -32.29 11.74
N PHE A 151 -21.62 -32.13 12.66
CA PHE A 151 -21.92 -31.81 14.06
C PHE A 151 -22.56 -30.42 14.25
N ARG A 152 -22.29 -29.44 13.39
CA ARG A 152 -22.98 -28.14 13.41
C ARG A 152 -24.43 -28.27 12.95
N GLU A 153 -24.70 -29.07 11.92
CA GLU A 153 -26.05 -29.36 11.45
C GLU A 153 -26.87 -30.10 12.51
N GLN A 154 -26.31 -31.16 13.13
CA GLN A 154 -26.95 -31.87 14.24
C GLN A 154 -27.22 -30.96 15.43
N ASN A 155 -26.28 -30.11 15.84
CA ASN A 155 -26.52 -29.13 16.90
C ASN A 155 -27.62 -28.12 16.53
N SER A 156 -27.74 -27.73 15.25
CA SER A 156 -28.83 -26.88 14.77
C SER A 156 -30.19 -27.57 14.86
N ASN A 157 -30.26 -28.85 14.47
CA ASN A 157 -31.48 -29.66 14.60
C ASN A 157 -31.87 -29.89 16.07
N ILE A 158 -30.91 -30.23 16.94
CA ILE A 158 -31.16 -30.41 18.38
C ILE A 158 -31.62 -29.11 19.05
N ASN A 159 -31.04 -27.96 18.69
CA ASN A 159 -31.52 -26.66 19.20
C ASN A 159 -32.96 -26.36 18.76
N HIS A 160 -33.32 -26.65 17.49
CA HIS A 160 -34.70 -26.57 17.04
C HIS A 160 -35.63 -27.47 17.87
N ASP A 161 -35.18 -28.67 18.22
CA ASP A 161 -35.96 -29.62 19.00
C ASP A 161 -36.15 -29.17 20.46
N VAL A 162 -35.11 -28.56 21.05
CA VAL A 162 -35.19 -27.92 22.36
C VAL A 162 -36.19 -26.74 22.35
N ASP A 163 -36.16 -25.88 21.33
CA ASP A 163 -37.11 -24.76 21.20
C ASP A 163 -38.56 -25.23 21.07
N GLN A 164 -38.79 -26.28 20.26
CA GLN A 164 -40.10 -26.92 20.14
C GLN A 164 -40.58 -27.51 21.49
N LEU A 165 -39.69 -28.16 22.24
CA LEU A 165 -40.02 -28.69 23.56
C LEU A 165 -40.34 -27.57 24.57
N ILE A 166 -39.57 -26.48 24.57
CA ILE A 166 -39.84 -25.30 25.40
C ILE A 166 -41.22 -24.73 25.09
N SER A 167 -41.60 -24.65 23.82
CA SER A 167 -42.94 -24.21 23.38
C SER A 167 -44.06 -25.12 23.91
N VAL A 168 -43.88 -26.45 23.88
CA VAL A 168 -44.83 -27.41 24.46
C VAL A 168 -44.95 -27.23 25.98
N VAL A 169 -43.82 -27.11 26.69
CA VAL A 169 -43.80 -26.92 28.14
C VAL A 169 -44.46 -25.60 28.55
N GLN A 170 -44.22 -24.51 27.82
CA GLN A 170 -44.89 -23.23 28.05
C GLN A 170 -46.39 -23.32 27.78
N THR A 171 -46.81 -23.93 26.66
CA THR A 171 -48.22 -24.14 26.33
C THR A 171 -48.92 -24.98 27.41
N ALA A 172 -48.29 -26.08 27.85
CA ALA A 172 -48.82 -26.95 28.89
C ALA A 172 -48.92 -26.26 30.26
N ARG A 173 -47.99 -25.36 30.60
CA ARG A 173 -48.08 -24.51 31.81
C ARG A 173 -49.22 -23.50 31.76
N ILE A 174 -49.60 -23.02 30.58
CA ILE A 174 -50.67 -22.02 30.40
C ILE A 174 -52.05 -22.69 30.29
N SER A 175 -52.17 -23.79 29.54
CA SER A 175 -53.45 -24.47 29.27
C SER A 175 -53.78 -25.60 30.26
N GLY A 176 -52.79 -26.08 31.02
CA GLY A 176 -52.89 -27.28 31.85
C GLY A 176 -52.93 -28.60 31.08
N ARG A 177 -52.70 -28.60 29.75
CA ARG A 177 -52.68 -29.81 28.89
C ARG A 177 -51.47 -29.83 27.96
N TRP A 178 -50.88 -31.01 27.80
CA TRP A 178 -49.74 -31.23 26.91
C TRP A 178 -50.19 -31.39 25.45
N GLU A 179 -50.09 -30.32 24.66
CA GLU A 179 -50.45 -30.32 23.23
C GLU A 179 -49.28 -30.83 22.34
N ILE A 180 -48.95 -32.12 22.47
CA ILE A 180 -47.76 -32.72 21.82
C ILE A 180 -47.98 -33.01 20.32
N GLU A 181 -49.21 -33.27 19.88
CA GLU A 181 -49.55 -33.75 18.52
C GLU A 181 -49.13 -32.84 17.35
N LYS A 182 -48.85 -31.55 17.61
CA LYS A 182 -48.47 -30.58 16.57
C LYS A 182 -46.96 -30.39 16.43
N VAL A 183 -46.15 -30.99 17.31
CA VAL A 183 -44.71 -30.80 17.32
C VAL A 183 -44.00 -31.83 16.47
N ARG A 184 -43.05 -31.35 15.66
CA ARG A 184 -42.08 -32.18 14.95
C ARG A 184 -40.69 -31.82 15.42
N PHE A 185 -39.99 -32.84 15.90
CA PHE A 185 -38.56 -32.82 16.12
C PHE A 185 -37.83 -33.24 14.83
N ARG A 186 -36.57 -32.84 14.68
CA ARG A 186 -35.73 -33.00 13.49
C ARG A 186 -34.64 -34.05 13.69
N GLU A 187 -33.94 -34.00 14.82
CA GLU A 187 -32.90 -34.98 15.18
C GLU A 187 -33.47 -36.05 16.12
N LEU A 188 -34.32 -35.63 17.06
CA LEU A 188 -35.00 -36.52 17.98
C LEU A 188 -36.37 -36.95 17.42
N THR A 189 -36.91 -38.04 17.94
CA THR A 189 -38.30 -38.46 17.70
C THR A 189 -39.18 -38.15 18.90
N VAL A 190 -40.48 -37.95 18.67
CA VAL A 190 -41.44 -37.64 19.76
C VAL A 190 -41.41 -38.70 20.86
N ASP A 191 -41.26 -39.98 20.50
CA ASP A 191 -41.14 -41.10 21.44
C ASP A 191 -39.81 -41.13 22.23
N GLN A 192 -38.70 -40.60 21.69
CA GLN A 192 -37.45 -40.47 22.45
C GLN A 192 -37.52 -39.35 23.50
N VAL A 193 -38.32 -38.32 23.23
CA VAL A 193 -38.39 -37.10 24.04
C VAL A 193 -39.44 -37.19 25.14
N PHE A 194 -40.63 -37.73 24.83
CA PHE A 194 -41.73 -37.87 25.79
C PHE A 194 -41.93 -39.32 26.28
N GLY A 195 -41.07 -40.26 25.84
CA GLY A 195 -41.35 -41.70 25.92
C GLY A 195 -42.43 -42.10 24.91
N SER A 196 -42.60 -43.40 24.66
CA SER A 196 -43.79 -43.84 23.94
C SER A 196 -45.02 -43.56 24.80
N ILE A 197 -45.84 -42.61 24.36
CA ILE A 197 -46.96 -42.03 25.12
C ILE A 197 -48.03 -43.08 25.49
N HIS A 198 -47.93 -44.30 24.94
CA HIS A 198 -48.77 -45.45 25.26
C HIS A 198 -48.42 -46.19 26.56
N GLU A 199 -47.23 -46.01 27.16
CA GLU A 199 -46.84 -46.78 28.37
C GLU A 199 -47.13 -46.09 29.72
N THR A 200 -47.18 -44.76 29.78
CA THR A 200 -47.21 -44.03 31.08
C THR A 200 -48.60 -43.80 31.68
N PHE A 201 -49.70 -44.17 31.02
CA PHE A 201 -51.06 -43.85 31.51
C PHE A 201 -52.04 -45.02 31.75
N THR A 202 -51.65 -46.30 31.58
CA THR A 202 -52.54 -47.45 31.86
C THR A 202 -51.88 -48.69 32.51
N LYS A 203 -51.03 -48.51 33.53
CA LYS A 203 -50.46 -49.63 34.33
C LYS A 203 -50.53 -49.44 35.86
N THR A 204 -51.71 -49.10 36.39
CA THR A 204 -52.02 -49.17 37.85
C THR A 204 -53.40 -49.78 38.12
N ARG A 205 -53.67 -50.92 37.47
CA ARG A 205 -54.70 -51.96 37.74
C ARG A 205 -54.55 -53.02 36.64
N ASP A 206 -54.48 -54.34 36.88
CA ASP A 206 -54.66 -55.14 38.09
C ASP A 206 -53.73 -56.38 38.12
N SER A 207 -53.35 -56.79 39.34
CA SER A 207 -53.17 -58.18 39.81
C SER A 207 -52.59 -59.27 38.87
N SER A 208 -51.33 -59.68 39.10
CA SER A 208 -50.96 -61.12 39.00
C SER A 208 -49.87 -61.64 39.96
N GLU A 209 -48.99 -60.80 40.51
CA GLU A 209 -48.00 -61.26 41.53
C GLU A 209 -48.63 -61.45 42.93
N SER A 210 -49.82 -60.91 43.14
CA SER A 210 -50.53 -60.97 44.42
C SER A 210 -51.23 -62.32 44.67
N SER A 211 -51.17 -63.28 43.74
CA SER A 211 -51.72 -64.63 43.95
C SER A 211 -50.70 -65.55 44.63
N GLU A 212 -49.47 -65.62 44.12
CA GLU A 212 -48.43 -66.49 44.68
C GLU A 212 -47.89 -66.00 46.02
N LEU A 213 -47.83 -64.68 46.24
CA LEU A 213 -47.57 -64.13 47.58
C LEU A 213 -48.72 -64.43 48.56
N ARG A 214 -49.99 -64.46 48.12
CA ARG A 214 -51.11 -64.90 48.97
C ARG A 214 -51.10 -66.40 49.26
N GLU A 215 -50.64 -67.21 48.32
CA GLU A 215 -50.50 -68.66 48.49
C GLU A 215 -49.29 -69.03 49.39
N GLN A 216 -48.17 -68.29 49.30
CA GLN A 216 -47.05 -68.42 50.24
C GLN A 216 -47.37 -67.86 51.63
N ILE A 217 -48.19 -66.81 51.74
CA ILE A 217 -48.71 -66.33 53.02
C ILE A 217 -49.67 -67.36 53.61
N ARG A 218 -50.64 -67.90 52.85
CA ARG A 218 -51.47 -69.04 53.29
C ARG A 218 -50.65 -70.21 53.83
N ARG A 219 -49.64 -70.68 53.10
CA ARG A 219 -48.80 -71.82 53.57
C ARG A 219 -47.93 -71.50 54.79
N ARG A 220 -47.72 -70.22 55.12
CA ARG A 220 -47.08 -69.78 56.36
C ARG A 220 -48.10 -69.63 57.49
N ASP A 221 -49.27 -69.08 57.20
CA ASP A 221 -50.40 -68.96 58.13
C ASP A 221 -50.94 -70.35 58.52
N ASP A 222 -51.17 -71.27 57.59
CA ASP A 222 -51.54 -72.68 57.83
C ASP A 222 -50.53 -73.41 58.74
N LYS A 223 -49.25 -73.06 58.62
CA LYS A 223 -48.16 -73.68 59.42
C LYS A 223 -48.00 -73.02 60.78
N ILE A 224 -48.35 -71.74 60.91
CA ILE A 224 -48.50 -71.04 62.19
C ILE A 224 -49.77 -71.54 62.90
N ASP A 225 -50.88 -71.75 62.20
CA ASP A 225 -52.13 -72.30 62.72
C ASP A 225 -51.97 -73.77 63.15
N ALA A 226 -51.17 -74.58 62.44
CA ALA A 226 -50.82 -75.93 62.88
C ALA A 226 -50.05 -75.91 64.23
N LEU A 227 -49.01 -75.07 64.33
CA LEU A 227 -48.22 -74.92 65.56
C LEU A 227 -49.03 -74.27 66.71
N GLN A 228 -49.99 -73.40 66.39
CA GLN A 228 -50.92 -72.82 67.37
C GLN A 228 -52.02 -73.80 67.80
N GLN A 229 -52.52 -74.68 66.91
CA GLN A 229 -53.42 -75.78 67.27
C GLN A 229 -52.73 -76.84 68.13
N GLU A 230 -51.44 -77.10 67.90
CA GLU A 230 -50.64 -78.00 68.72
C GLU A 230 -50.37 -77.41 70.12
N LEU A 231 -50.08 -76.12 70.22
CA LEU A 231 -50.09 -75.37 71.49
C LEU A 231 -51.49 -75.30 72.14
N LYS A 232 -52.57 -75.43 71.37
CA LYS A 232 -53.95 -75.52 71.88
C LYS A 232 -54.26 -76.91 72.45
N ARG A 233 -53.73 -77.98 71.83
CA ARG A 233 -53.77 -79.34 72.40
C ARG A 233 -52.97 -79.42 73.70
N LEU A 234 -51.79 -78.80 73.75
CA LEU A 234 -50.95 -78.72 74.95
C LEU A 234 -51.49 -77.77 76.06
N ARG A 235 -52.66 -77.14 75.86
CA ARG A 235 -53.40 -76.38 76.89
C ARG A 235 -54.76 -76.96 77.29
N ALA A 236 -55.22 -78.04 76.65
CA ALA A 236 -56.58 -78.56 76.81
C ALA A 236 -56.68 -79.93 77.53
N GLN A 237 -55.59 -80.42 78.11
CA GLN A 237 -55.61 -81.48 79.12
C GLN A 237 -54.45 -81.27 80.10
N GLY A 238 -54.76 -80.92 81.34
CA GLY A 238 -53.79 -80.83 82.41
C GLY A 238 -54.20 -81.72 83.59
N LEU A 239 -53.22 -82.46 84.12
CA LEU A 239 -53.17 -82.96 85.50
C LEU A 239 -54.23 -84.03 85.88
N PRO A 240 -54.15 -84.65 87.07
CA PRO A 240 -52.97 -85.35 87.56
C PRO A 240 -53.27 -86.68 88.29
N GLY A 241 -52.24 -87.54 88.41
CA GLY A 241 -52.03 -88.34 89.62
C GLY A 241 -53.00 -89.49 89.94
N ASP A 242 -52.81 -90.25 91.02
CA ASP A 242 -51.65 -90.36 91.93
C ASP A 242 -51.78 -91.67 92.75
N GLN A 243 -50.80 -91.95 93.61
CA GLN A 243 -50.81 -92.90 94.73
C GLN A 243 -50.53 -94.37 94.34
N VAL A 244 -49.49 -95.03 94.85
CA VAL A 244 -49.14 -95.31 96.27
C VAL A 244 -50.19 -96.19 96.94
N HIS A 245 -49.90 -97.48 97.12
CA HIS A 245 -49.70 -98.09 98.46
C HIS A 245 -49.22 -99.56 98.37
N MET A 246 -48.32 -99.95 99.28
CA MET A 246 -48.07 -101.33 99.74
C MET A 246 -48.89 -101.54 101.04
N PRO A 247 -49.13 -102.76 101.61
CA PRO A 247 -48.84 -104.13 101.16
C PRO A 247 -50.02 -105.16 101.31
N ASP A 248 -49.82 -106.36 100.74
CA ASP A 248 -50.12 -107.75 101.19
C ASP A 248 -51.43 -108.23 101.93
N ILE A 249 -51.77 -109.52 101.69
CA ILE A 249 -52.73 -110.45 102.39
C ILE A 249 -54.25 -110.07 102.33
N SER A 250 -55.24 -110.88 101.92
CA SER A 250 -55.42 -112.23 101.32
C SER A 250 -56.77 -112.13 100.55
N GLU A 251 -57.04 -112.74 99.39
CA GLU A 251 -56.80 -114.15 99.07
C GLU A 251 -56.43 -114.42 97.59
N THR A 252 -56.56 -115.66 97.14
CA THR A 252 -55.57 -116.30 96.26
C THR A 252 -56.17 -117.24 95.20
N THR A 253 -55.46 -117.70 94.16
CA THR A 253 -54.49 -117.09 93.23
C THR A 253 -54.45 -117.97 91.97
N GLY A 254 -54.11 -117.44 90.78
CA GLY A 254 -53.78 -118.31 89.63
C GLY A 254 -53.69 -117.68 88.23
N ALA A 255 -54.33 -116.52 88.01
CA ALA A 255 -54.42 -115.93 86.66
C ALA A 255 -53.17 -115.13 86.21
N ARG A 256 -52.29 -114.69 87.13
CA ARG A 256 -51.18 -113.76 86.80
C ARG A 256 -49.94 -114.42 86.18
N LEU A 257 -49.62 -115.67 86.54
CA LEU A 257 -48.35 -116.32 86.16
C LEU A 257 -48.14 -116.57 84.64
N ARG A 258 -49.14 -116.34 83.79
CA ARG A 258 -49.02 -116.49 82.32
C ARG A 258 -48.67 -115.21 81.58
N GLU A 259 -48.85 -114.04 82.20
CA GLU A 259 -48.52 -112.74 81.59
C GLU A 259 -47.01 -112.44 81.71
N ASP A 260 -46.41 -112.80 82.86
CA ASP A 260 -45.04 -112.43 83.19
C ASP A 260 -43.99 -113.27 82.45
N LEU A 261 -44.31 -114.52 82.08
CA LEU A 261 -43.38 -115.40 81.36
C LEU A 261 -43.03 -114.86 79.96
N LYS A 262 -44.03 -114.32 79.25
CA LYS A 262 -43.88 -113.85 77.86
C LYS A 262 -42.98 -112.60 77.75
N LYS A 263 -43.00 -111.73 78.77
CA LYS A 263 -42.21 -110.48 78.80
C LYS A 263 -40.72 -110.73 79.06
N LEU A 264 -40.35 -111.89 79.59
CA LEU A 264 -38.95 -112.28 79.81
C LEU A 264 -38.27 -112.78 78.54
N GLU A 265 -39.02 -113.41 77.62
CA GLU A 265 -38.47 -113.94 76.36
C GLU A 265 -38.07 -112.81 75.39
N GLU A 266 -38.93 -111.81 75.17
CA GLU A 266 -38.62 -110.62 74.35
C GLU A 266 -37.34 -109.91 74.83
N ARG A 267 -37.11 -109.87 76.15
CA ARG A 267 -35.96 -109.18 76.75
C ARG A 267 -34.60 -109.83 76.44
N VAL A 268 -34.58 -111.11 76.10
CA VAL A 268 -33.34 -111.84 75.76
C VAL A 268 -32.95 -111.61 74.30
N GLU A 269 -33.91 -111.48 73.38
CA GLU A 269 -33.62 -111.17 71.97
C GLU A 269 -33.03 -109.77 71.79
N ASP A 270 -33.58 -108.76 72.49
CA ASP A 270 -33.05 -107.38 72.53
C ASP A 270 -31.54 -107.33 72.84
N LEU A 271 -31.13 -108.03 73.91
CA LEU A 271 -29.75 -108.04 74.39
C LEU A 271 -28.79 -108.72 73.39
N ASN A 272 -29.27 -109.72 72.66
CA ASN A 272 -28.48 -110.43 71.66
C ASN A 272 -28.19 -109.55 70.43
N TYR A 273 -29.16 -108.71 70.04
CA TYR A 273 -28.96 -107.69 69.00
C TYR A 273 -27.94 -106.61 69.42
N GLU A 274 -27.93 -106.20 70.69
CA GLU A 274 -26.99 -105.19 71.19
C GLU A 274 -25.52 -105.69 71.15
N ILE A 275 -25.29 -106.97 71.48
CA ILE A 275 -23.95 -107.59 71.43
C ILE A 275 -23.41 -107.61 69.99
N GLN A 276 -24.20 -108.09 69.03
CA GLN A 276 -23.79 -108.12 67.60
C GLN A 276 -23.49 -106.72 67.05
N SER A 277 -24.15 -105.68 67.56
CA SER A 277 -23.86 -104.29 67.20
C SER A 277 -22.49 -103.83 67.72
N ARG A 278 -22.11 -104.23 68.94
CA ARG A 278 -20.81 -103.90 69.53
C ARG A 278 -19.65 -104.58 68.80
N ASP A 279 -19.76 -105.86 68.44
CA ASP A 279 -18.66 -106.58 67.76
C ASP A 279 -18.36 -105.99 66.38
N ARG A 280 -19.39 -105.62 65.61
CA ARG A 280 -19.23 -104.88 64.34
C ARG A 280 -18.48 -103.56 64.53
N LYS A 281 -18.73 -102.86 65.64
CA LYS A 281 -18.06 -101.60 65.97
C LYS A 281 -16.57 -101.79 66.33
N VAL A 282 -16.23 -102.87 67.05
CA VAL A 282 -14.82 -103.21 67.35
C VAL A 282 -14.06 -103.52 66.06
N SER A 283 -14.63 -104.36 65.18
CA SER A 283 -13.98 -104.70 63.90
C SER A 283 -13.70 -103.47 63.02
N ASN A 284 -14.62 -102.50 63.00
CA ASN A 284 -14.42 -101.24 62.27
C ASN A 284 -13.30 -100.38 62.86
N LEU A 285 -13.18 -100.30 64.18
CA LEU A 285 -12.11 -99.54 64.86
C LEU A 285 -10.72 -100.18 64.63
N SER A 286 -10.64 -101.51 64.60
CA SER A 286 -9.37 -102.19 64.26
C SER A 286 -8.94 -101.97 62.82
N GLY A 287 -9.87 -101.88 61.86
CA GLY A 287 -9.57 -101.51 60.47
C GLY A 287 -8.98 -100.09 60.38
N GLN A 288 -9.66 -99.11 60.99
CA GLN A 288 -9.21 -97.72 61.03
C GLN A 288 -7.80 -97.55 61.62
N LEU A 289 -7.44 -98.36 62.62
CA LEU A 289 -6.09 -98.34 63.22
C LEU A 289 -5.01 -98.83 62.24
N GLY A 290 -5.32 -99.81 61.39
CA GLY A 290 -4.42 -100.26 60.33
C GLY A 290 -4.21 -99.20 59.25
N ASP A 291 -5.31 -98.59 58.78
CA ASP A 291 -5.29 -97.54 57.76
C ASP A 291 -4.42 -96.34 58.21
N LEU A 292 -4.61 -95.86 59.45
CA LEU A 292 -3.81 -94.78 60.05
C LEU A 292 -2.31 -95.13 60.15
N GLN A 293 -1.97 -96.39 60.40
CA GLN A 293 -0.58 -96.81 60.51
C GLN A 293 0.12 -96.86 59.13
N THR A 294 -0.62 -97.22 58.07
CA THR A 294 -0.12 -97.05 56.69
C THR A 294 -0.01 -95.58 56.28
N GLU A 295 -0.94 -94.72 56.71
CA GLU A 295 -0.88 -93.27 56.44
C GLU A 295 0.37 -92.64 57.07
N LEU A 296 0.70 -92.98 58.32
CA LEU A 296 1.90 -92.48 59.01
C LEU A 296 3.19 -92.83 58.23
N SER A 297 3.31 -94.08 57.75
CA SER A 297 4.48 -94.50 56.97
C SER A 297 4.59 -93.79 55.62
N MET A 298 3.47 -93.42 54.99
CA MET A 298 3.50 -92.58 53.80
C MET A 298 3.99 -91.17 54.14
N LYS A 299 3.51 -90.58 55.25
CA LYS A 299 3.92 -89.24 55.71
C LYS A 299 5.42 -89.15 56.03
N ASP A 300 6.01 -90.17 56.64
CA ASP A 300 7.47 -90.20 56.88
C ASP A 300 8.29 -90.23 55.58
N SER A 301 7.77 -90.90 54.54
CA SER A 301 8.39 -90.91 53.20
C SER A 301 8.25 -89.55 52.49
N GLU A 302 7.11 -88.88 52.63
CA GLU A 302 6.87 -87.52 52.13
C GLU A 302 7.83 -86.52 52.80
N ILE A 303 7.97 -86.57 54.13
CA ILE A 303 8.91 -85.72 54.90
C ILE A 303 10.35 -85.92 54.42
N SER A 304 10.77 -87.16 54.19
CA SER A 304 12.11 -87.48 53.69
C SER A 304 12.35 -86.89 52.29
N SER A 305 11.36 -86.98 51.40
CA SER A 305 11.39 -86.33 50.08
C SER A 305 11.45 -84.80 50.19
N HIS A 306 10.67 -84.20 51.09
CA HIS A 306 10.69 -82.76 51.34
C HIS A 306 12.06 -82.26 51.83
N ILE A 307 12.74 -82.98 52.72
CA ILE A 307 14.09 -82.63 53.18
C ILE A 307 15.10 -82.64 52.02
N GLN A 308 15.03 -83.65 51.14
CA GLN A 308 15.90 -83.71 49.96
C GLN A 308 15.62 -82.55 48.99
N ASN A 309 14.35 -82.20 48.77
CA ASN A 309 13.94 -81.06 47.95
C ASN A 309 14.43 -79.73 48.54
N ILE A 310 14.34 -79.53 49.86
CA ILE A 310 14.86 -78.35 50.55
C ILE A 310 16.36 -78.20 50.32
N LYS A 311 17.14 -79.29 50.42
CA LYS A 311 18.59 -79.25 50.15
C LYS A 311 18.91 -78.84 48.71
N ILE A 312 18.20 -79.41 47.73
CA ILE A 312 18.35 -79.04 46.31
C ILE A 312 18.00 -77.56 46.09
N LEU A 313 16.95 -77.05 46.75
CA LEU A 313 16.58 -75.64 46.68
C LEU A 313 17.63 -74.72 47.34
N GLN A 314 18.25 -75.13 48.44
CA GLN A 314 19.35 -74.39 49.09
C GLN A 314 20.60 -74.32 48.21
N ASP A 315 21.00 -75.42 47.58
CA ASP A 315 22.16 -75.43 46.67
C ASP A 315 21.87 -74.63 45.38
N LYS A 316 20.65 -74.70 44.83
CA LYS A 316 20.19 -73.81 43.75
C LYS A 316 20.21 -72.34 44.15
N HIS A 317 19.75 -72.01 45.36
CA HIS A 317 19.80 -70.63 45.87
C HIS A 317 21.24 -70.12 46.01
N ARG A 318 22.18 -70.96 46.49
CA ARG A 318 23.61 -70.61 46.53
C ARG A 318 24.19 -70.35 45.14
N HIS A 319 23.83 -71.16 44.13
CA HIS A 319 24.27 -70.95 42.75
C HIS A 319 23.70 -69.64 42.18
N ALA A 320 22.40 -69.41 42.35
CA ALA A 320 21.73 -68.19 41.90
C ALA A 320 22.32 -66.92 42.55
N LEU A 321 22.72 -66.99 43.83
CA LEU A 321 23.41 -65.88 44.51
C LEU A 321 24.80 -65.62 43.91
N GLN A 322 25.57 -66.68 43.60
CA GLN A 322 26.87 -66.54 42.92
C GLN A 322 26.72 -65.98 41.50
N GLU A 323 25.69 -66.38 40.76
CA GLU A 323 25.36 -65.79 39.46
C GLU A 323 24.93 -64.33 39.59
N SER A 324 24.09 -63.97 40.57
CA SER A 324 23.72 -62.58 40.86
C SER A 324 24.96 -61.72 41.09
N THR A 325 25.91 -62.15 41.94
CA THR A 325 27.14 -61.38 42.19
C THR A 325 28.03 -61.23 40.94
N LYS A 326 28.08 -62.24 40.06
CA LYS A 326 28.81 -62.13 38.77
C LYS A 326 28.08 -61.19 37.81
N SER A 327 26.76 -61.27 37.73
CA SER A 327 25.94 -60.36 36.93
C SER A 327 26.01 -58.92 37.44
N GLU A 328 26.04 -58.70 38.76
CA GLU A 328 26.22 -57.39 39.39
C GLU A 328 27.59 -56.79 39.05
N GLU A 329 28.67 -57.60 39.06
CA GLU A 329 30.00 -57.15 38.67
C GLU A 329 30.10 -56.82 37.17
N VAL A 330 29.47 -57.63 36.31
CA VAL A 330 29.34 -57.33 34.86
C VAL A 330 28.49 -56.06 34.66
N ILE A 331 27.41 -55.87 35.40
CA ILE A 331 26.60 -54.63 35.37
C ILE A 331 27.43 -53.43 35.84
N ARG A 332 28.29 -53.59 36.86
CA ARG A 332 29.19 -52.54 37.35
C ARG A 332 30.23 -52.17 36.29
N GLN A 333 30.82 -53.16 35.62
CA GLN A 333 31.76 -52.93 34.52
C GLN A 333 31.07 -52.25 33.33
N LEU A 334 29.93 -52.78 32.86
CA LEU A 334 29.15 -52.18 31.77
C LEU A 334 28.68 -50.76 32.10
N ARG A 335 28.34 -50.45 33.36
CA ARG A 335 28.04 -49.08 33.80
C ARG A 335 29.26 -48.16 33.72
N SER A 336 30.45 -48.66 34.05
CA SER A 336 31.71 -47.91 33.92
C SER A 336 32.07 -47.67 32.45
N GLU A 337 31.88 -48.66 31.59
CA GLU A 337 32.10 -48.55 30.14
C GLU A 337 31.08 -47.62 29.49
N LEU A 338 29.80 -47.68 29.87
CA LEU A 338 28.76 -46.74 29.43
C LEU A 338 29.04 -45.31 29.89
N LEU A 339 29.59 -45.10 31.09
CA LEU A 339 30.03 -43.78 31.53
C LEU A 339 31.21 -43.28 30.69
N ALA A 340 32.24 -44.10 30.46
CA ALA A 340 33.38 -43.72 29.62
C ALA A 340 32.95 -43.40 28.17
N ILE A 341 32.06 -44.21 27.58
CA ILE A 341 31.49 -43.96 26.25
C ILE A 341 30.63 -42.69 26.25
N ARG A 342 29.87 -42.43 27.32
CA ARG A 342 29.07 -41.20 27.46
C ARG A 342 29.97 -39.97 27.56
N ASP A 343 31.05 -40.02 28.33
CA ASP A 343 31.99 -38.90 28.45
C ASP A 343 32.76 -38.67 27.14
N GLN A 344 33.15 -39.74 26.44
CA GLN A 344 33.72 -39.65 25.09
C GLN A 344 32.70 -39.08 24.08
N HIS A 345 31.43 -39.45 24.18
CA HIS A 345 30.36 -38.89 23.34
C HIS A 345 30.08 -37.42 23.66
N ASN A 346 30.07 -37.03 24.94
CA ASN A 346 29.96 -35.64 25.36
C ASN A 346 31.12 -34.80 24.81
N GLN A 347 32.36 -35.30 24.92
CA GLN A 347 33.54 -34.63 24.34
C GLN A 347 33.42 -34.52 22.82
N SER A 348 33.07 -35.62 22.14
CA SER A 348 32.84 -35.62 20.69
C SER A 348 31.72 -34.65 20.28
N SER A 349 30.66 -34.53 21.08
CA SER A 349 29.57 -33.57 20.87
C SER A 349 30.04 -32.13 21.08
N HIS A 350 30.90 -31.86 22.06
CA HIS A 350 31.50 -30.54 22.26
C HIS A 350 32.44 -30.16 21.10
N ASP A 351 33.23 -31.11 20.61
CA ASP A 351 34.10 -30.94 19.46
C ASP A 351 33.29 -30.70 18.18
N VAL A 352 32.23 -31.49 17.94
CA VAL A 352 31.27 -31.26 16.84
C VAL A 352 30.63 -29.88 16.96
N SER A 353 30.09 -29.50 18.11
CA SER A 353 29.51 -28.15 18.30
C SER A 353 30.54 -27.02 18.23
N HIS A 354 31.83 -27.28 18.43
CA HIS A 354 32.92 -26.33 18.14
C HIS A 354 33.16 -26.22 16.63
N TYR A 355 33.26 -27.34 15.92
CA TYR A 355 33.41 -27.35 14.47
C TYR A 355 32.19 -26.77 13.74
N GLU A 356 30.96 -27.04 14.19
CA GLU A 356 29.73 -26.41 13.69
C GLU A 356 29.77 -24.89 13.86
N ARG A 357 30.18 -24.38 15.02
CA ARG A 357 30.36 -22.94 15.24
C ARG A 357 31.44 -22.36 14.32
N ARG A 358 32.55 -23.07 14.11
CA ARG A 358 33.62 -22.63 13.19
C ARG A 358 33.16 -22.68 11.73
N ILE A 359 32.38 -23.67 11.33
CA ILE A 359 31.77 -23.77 9.99
C ILE A 359 30.80 -22.61 9.79
N ARG A 360 29.86 -22.36 10.71
CA ARG A 360 28.95 -21.21 10.63
C ARG A 360 29.68 -19.86 10.58
N ALA A 361 30.77 -19.70 11.32
CA ALA A 361 31.62 -18.52 11.23
C ALA A 361 32.26 -18.38 9.84
N LEU A 362 32.84 -19.46 9.30
CA LEU A 362 33.41 -19.48 7.94
C LEU A 362 32.35 -19.31 6.84
N GLU A 363 31.11 -19.76 7.07
CA GLU A 363 29.97 -19.55 6.19
C GLU A 363 29.50 -18.09 6.21
N SER A 364 29.52 -17.43 7.38
CA SER A 364 29.30 -15.98 7.52
C SER A 364 30.40 -15.21 6.82
N GLU A 365 31.68 -15.48 7.12
CA GLU A 365 32.85 -14.88 6.45
C GLU A 365 32.77 -15.05 4.91
N LEU A 366 32.30 -16.21 4.42
CA LEU A 366 32.09 -16.47 3.00
C LEU A 366 30.86 -15.76 2.40
N ALA A 367 29.78 -15.60 3.17
CA ALA A 367 28.60 -14.84 2.77
C ALA A 367 28.95 -13.35 2.69
N GLU A 368 29.57 -12.79 3.73
CA GLU A 368 30.10 -11.43 3.79
C GLU A 368 31.08 -11.17 2.63
N ALA A 369 32.01 -12.09 2.34
CA ALA A 369 32.92 -11.95 1.20
C ALA A 369 32.20 -12.02 -0.17
N LYS A 370 31.13 -12.81 -0.30
CA LYS A 370 30.28 -12.85 -1.51
C LYS A 370 29.46 -11.59 -1.67
N ASP A 371 28.92 -11.06 -0.57
CA ASP A 371 28.09 -9.85 -0.57
C ASP A 371 28.96 -8.60 -0.72
N TYR A 372 30.17 -8.56 -0.19
CA TYR A 372 31.18 -7.54 -0.50
C TYR A 372 31.57 -7.61 -1.98
N ARG A 373 31.80 -8.81 -2.53
CA ARG A 373 32.04 -8.98 -3.97
C ARG A 373 30.83 -8.58 -4.82
N ARG A 374 29.61 -8.82 -4.34
CA ARG A 374 28.38 -8.40 -5.02
C ARG A 374 28.22 -6.89 -4.97
N LYS A 375 28.30 -6.26 -3.80
CA LYS A 375 28.33 -4.80 -3.61
C LYS A 375 29.38 -4.14 -4.50
N ASN A 376 30.60 -4.69 -4.61
CA ASN A 376 31.63 -4.17 -5.50
C ASN A 376 31.29 -4.37 -7.00
N LEU A 377 30.61 -5.46 -7.38
CA LEU A 377 30.14 -5.67 -8.76
C LEU A 377 28.95 -4.78 -9.10
N ASP A 378 28.05 -4.55 -8.14
CA ASP A 378 26.90 -3.67 -8.25
C ASP A 378 27.35 -2.20 -8.25
N GLU A 379 28.40 -1.84 -7.50
CA GLU A 379 29.05 -0.53 -7.53
C GLU A 379 29.83 -0.32 -8.82
N ILE A 380 30.62 -1.30 -9.29
CA ILE A 380 31.24 -1.25 -10.63
C ILE A 380 30.16 -1.15 -11.71
N GLY A 381 29.06 -1.89 -11.57
CA GLY A 381 27.90 -1.84 -12.47
C GLY A 381 27.22 -0.47 -12.44
N ALA A 382 26.98 0.10 -11.26
CA ALA A 382 26.40 1.43 -11.09
C ALA A 382 27.36 2.55 -11.49
N LEU A 383 28.68 2.36 -11.39
CA LEU A 383 29.67 3.30 -11.90
C LEU A 383 29.77 3.22 -13.43
N GLN A 384 29.68 2.02 -14.01
CA GLN A 384 29.60 1.82 -15.46
C GLN A 384 28.28 2.34 -16.04
N GLU A 385 27.16 2.11 -15.36
CA GLU A 385 25.86 2.63 -15.75
C GLU A 385 25.83 4.14 -15.53
N ARG A 386 26.31 4.71 -14.41
CA ARG A 386 26.51 6.18 -14.29
C ARG A 386 27.45 6.74 -15.34
N LEU A 387 28.48 6.00 -15.79
CA LEU A 387 29.32 6.46 -16.90
C LEU A 387 28.51 6.46 -18.20
N ARG A 388 27.73 5.40 -18.45
CA ARG A 388 26.88 5.22 -19.63
C ARG A 388 25.73 6.22 -19.65
N GLU A 389 25.06 6.45 -18.53
CA GLU A 389 24.07 7.48 -18.24
C GLU A 389 24.68 8.87 -18.25
N SER A 390 25.96 9.06 -17.90
CA SER A 390 26.64 10.35 -18.07
C SER A 390 26.89 10.61 -19.56
N HIS A 391 27.31 9.60 -20.33
CA HIS A 391 27.48 9.71 -21.77
C HIS A 391 26.13 9.84 -22.50
N SER A 392 25.10 9.08 -22.10
CA SER A 392 23.75 9.20 -22.65
C SER A 392 23.09 10.48 -22.19
N SER A 393 23.14 10.87 -20.92
CA SER A 393 22.66 12.18 -20.46
C SER A 393 23.40 13.32 -21.13
N THR A 394 24.70 13.21 -21.45
CA THR A 394 25.37 14.26 -22.24
C THR A 394 24.84 14.29 -23.67
N HIS A 395 24.54 13.13 -24.27
CA HIS A 395 23.93 13.01 -25.60
C HIS A 395 22.47 13.48 -25.64
N ASP A 396 21.64 13.01 -24.71
CA ASP A 396 20.24 13.34 -24.47
C ASP A 396 20.09 14.81 -24.06
N HIS A 397 21.01 15.38 -23.28
CA HIS A 397 21.03 16.81 -22.99
C HIS A 397 21.48 17.63 -24.20
N GLN A 398 22.42 17.12 -25.01
CA GLN A 398 22.76 17.73 -26.30
C GLN A 398 21.60 17.66 -27.30
N ASP A 399 20.81 16.59 -27.30
CA ASP A 399 19.66 16.40 -28.18
C ASP A 399 18.40 17.10 -27.65
N LEU A 400 18.22 17.21 -26.33
CA LEU A 400 17.28 18.12 -25.68
C LEU A 400 17.62 19.56 -26.06
N LEU A 401 18.87 19.99 -25.93
CA LEU A 401 19.32 21.32 -26.34
C LEU A 401 19.09 21.55 -27.85
N LYS A 402 19.36 20.58 -28.73
CA LYS A 402 19.00 20.68 -30.16
C LYS A 402 17.48 20.79 -30.37
N SER A 403 16.68 19.98 -29.67
CA SER A 403 15.22 19.98 -29.81
C SER A 403 14.57 21.23 -29.23
N GLU A 404 15.14 21.79 -28.15
CA GLU A 404 14.72 23.01 -27.49
C GLU A 404 15.16 24.23 -28.30
N LEU A 405 16.36 24.22 -28.90
CA LEU A 405 16.76 25.21 -29.90
C LEU A 405 15.84 25.16 -31.12
N ALA A 406 15.54 23.97 -31.66
CA ALA A 406 14.61 23.82 -32.77
C ALA A 406 13.18 24.30 -32.42
N ARG A 407 12.67 23.96 -31.23
CA ARG A 407 11.38 24.47 -30.72
C ARG A 407 11.39 25.98 -30.51
N ARG A 408 12.51 26.55 -30.03
CA ARG A 408 12.68 28.00 -29.89
C ARG A 408 12.74 28.67 -31.25
N ASP A 409 13.44 28.11 -32.23
CA ASP A 409 13.47 28.61 -33.60
C ASP A 409 12.09 28.53 -34.27
N ASP A 410 11.36 27.42 -34.10
CA ASP A 410 9.97 27.27 -34.55
C ASP A 410 9.04 28.28 -33.86
N THR A 411 9.23 28.52 -32.56
CA THR A 411 8.47 29.50 -31.79
C THR A 411 8.82 30.92 -32.21
N ILE A 412 10.09 31.24 -32.47
CA ILE A 412 10.55 32.53 -33.01
C ILE A 412 10.00 32.73 -34.43
N GLN A 413 10.00 31.71 -35.28
CA GLN A 413 9.38 31.76 -36.61
C GLN A 413 7.87 31.94 -36.53
N LYS A 414 7.19 31.26 -35.59
CA LYS A 414 5.77 31.44 -35.34
C LYS A 414 5.48 32.86 -34.85
N LEU A 415 6.19 33.35 -33.84
CA LEU A 415 6.05 34.72 -33.33
C LEU A 415 6.36 35.76 -34.41
N ARG A 416 7.35 35.54 -35.28
CA ARG A 416 7.59 36.40 -36.46
C ARG A 416 6.41 36.41 -37.43
N ARG A 417 5.82 35.25 -37.73
CA ARG A 417 4.59 35.14 -38.55
C ARG A 417 3.39 35.80 -37.88
N ASP A 418 3.22 35.61 -36.57
CA ASP A 418 2.12 36.17 -35.79
C ASP A 418 2.28 37.70 -35.67
N VAL A 419 3.50 38.22 -35.49
CA VAL A 419 3.80 39.67 -35.52
C VAL A 419 3.54 40.26 -36.91
N LEU A 420 3.95 39.60 -37.99
CA LEU A 420 3.64 40.06 -39.35
C LEU A 420 2.12 40.05 -39.60
N ALA A 421 1.40 39.00 -39.22
CA ALA A 421 -0.05 38.94 -39.34
C ALA A 421 -0.77 39.97 -38.45
N LEU A 422 -0.20 40.32 -37.30
CA LEU A 422 -0.71 41.41 -36.44
C LEU A 422 -0.40 42.79 -37.04
N GLN A 423 0.72 42.97 -37.73
CA GLN A 423 1.02 44.18 -38.49
C GLN A 423 0.07 44.33 -39.68
N GLU A 424 -0.14 43.28 -40.48
CA GLU A 424 -1.14 43.24 -41.55
C GLU A 424 -2.55 43.55 -41.04
N LYS A 425 -2.96 42.95 -39.92
CA LYS A 425 -4.25 43.24 -39.27
C LYS A 425 -4.34 44.68 -38.74
N ARG A 426 -3.27 45.22 -38.15
CA ARG A 426 -3.21 46.62 -37.72
C ARG A 426 -3.35 47.55 -38.92
N ASP A 427 -2.65 47.28 -40.01
CA ASP A 427 -2.62 48.14 -41.19
C ASP A 427 -3.95 48.06 -41.96
N ALA A 428 -4.58 46.88 -41.99
CA ALA A 428 -5.95 46.71 -42.46
C ALA A 428 -6.97 47.45 -41.57
N ALA A 429 -6.85 47.37 -40.25
CA ALA A 429 -7.72 48.07 -39.30
C ALA A 429 -7.52 49.60 -39.34
N LEU A 430 -6.30 50.09 -39.59
CA LEU A 430 -6.02 51.51 -39.85
C LEU A 430 -6.65 51.95 -41.17
N SER A 431 -6.53 51.16 -42.24
CA SER A 431 -7.20 51.45 -43.52
C SER A 431 -8.74 51.44 -43.38
N GLU A 432 -9.31 50.52 -42.61
CA GLU A 432 -10.73 50.52 -42.28
C GLU A 432 -11.12 51.73 -41.43
N HIS A 433 -10.29 52.12 -40.46
CA HIS A 433 -10.49 53.33 -39.65
C HIS A 433 -10.48 54.60 -40.52
N ASP A 434 -9.57 54.72 -41.49
CA ASP A 434 -9.54 55.84 -42.44
C ASP A 434 -10.79 55.87 -43.32
N VAL A 435 -11.26 54.71 -43.79
CA VAL A 435 -12.52 54.58 -44.54
C VAL A 435 -13.73 54.94 -43.65
N LEU A 436 -13.73 54.57 -42.38
CA LEU A 436 -14.78 54.91 -41.41
C LEU A 436 -14.74 56.40 -41.04
N LEU A 437 -13.57 57.03 -40.92
CA LEU A 437 -13.43 58.48 -40.75
C LEU A 437 -13.95 59.24 -41.97
N HIS A 438 -13.67 58.76 -43.18
CA HIS A 438 -14.21 59.36 -44.39
C HIS A 438 -15.75 59.18 -44.49
N LYS A 439 -16.28 58.02 -44.11
CA LYS A 439 -17.73 57.79 -43.99
C LYS A 439 -18.37 58.67 -42.90
N LEU A 440 -17.72 58.84 -41.76
CA LEU A 440 -18.19 59.70 -40.68
C LEU A 440 -18.23 61.16 -41.16
N SER A 441 -17.15 61.65 -41.77
CA SER A 441 -17.09 63.00 -42.34
C SER A 441 -18.18 63.23 -43.41
N THR A 442 -18.42 62.26 -44.30
CA THR A 442 -19.51 62.37 -45.29
C THR A 442 -20.91 62.30 -44.66
N ALA A 443 -21.07 61.55 -43.56
CA ALA A 443 -22.31 61.51 -42.79
C ALA A 443 -22.53 62.80 -41.97
N GLU A 444 -21.50 63.40 -41.39
CA GLU A 444 -21.54 64.72 -40.72
C GLU A 444 -21.90 65.82 -41.71
N ASP A 445 -21.30 65.81 -42.90
CA ASP A 445 -21.67 66.67 -44.03
C ASP A 445 -23.14 66.51 -44.41
N GLN A 446 -23.63 65.26 -44.48
CA GLN A 446 -25.02 64.97 -44.83
C GLN A 446 -26.00 65.36 -43.72
N VAL A 447 -25.66 65.11 -42.45
CA VAL A 447 -26.42 65.58 -41.28
C VAL A 447 -26.49 67.10 -41.31
N THR A 448 -25.38 67.80 -41.54
CA THR A 448 -25.35 69.26 -41.65
C THR A 448 -26.26 69.77 -42.76
N ARG A 449 -26.22 69.16 -43.95
CA ARG A 449 -27.14 69.50 -45.07
C ARG A 449 -28.60 69.23 -44.71
N THR A 450 -28.92 68.10 -44.08
CA THR A 450 -30.30 67.80 -43.64
C THR A 450 -30.78 68.71 -42.51
N GLN A 451 -29.89 69.19 -41.63
CA GLN A 451 -30.20 70.22 -40.63
C GLN A 451 -30.49 71.57 -41.28
N GLU A 452 -29.72 71.97 -42.30
CA GLU A 452 -30.02 73.16 -43.10
C GLU A 452 -31.38 73.03 -43.82
N GLU A 453 -31.67 71.88 -44.43
CA GLU A 453 -32.95 71.60 -45.09
C GLU A 453 -34.11 71.60 -44.11
N MET A 454 -33.97 70.95 -42.95
CA MET A 454 -34.94 70.99 -41.85
C MET A 454 -35.18 72.43 -41.39
N HIS A 455 -34.13 73.24 -41.24
CA HIS A 455 -34.30 74.64 -40.85
C HIS A 455 -34.95 75.50 -41.95
N ARG A 456 -34.74 75.17 -43.23
CA ARG A 456 -35.47 75.78 -44.37
C ARG A 456 -36.95 75.37 -44.36
N THR A 457 -37.28 74.10 -44.10
CA THR A 457 -38.68 73.64 -44.03
C THR A 457 -39.39 74.15 -42.78
N GLU A 458 -38.70 74.27 -41.64
CA GLU A 458 -39.22 74.87 -40.41
C GLU A 458 -39.58 76.35 -40.62
N LYS A 459 -38.71 77.13 -41.29
CA LYS A 459 -39.02 78.51 -41.70
C LYS A 459 -40.21 78.57 -42.65
N ARG A 460 -40.32 77.63 -43.59
CA ARG A 460 -41.46 77.53 -44.52
C ARG A 460 -42.76 77.20 -43.78
N ASN A 461 -42.74 76.26 -42.83
CA ASN A 461 -43.89 75.92 -42.01
C ASN A 461 -44.35 77.11 -41.16
N LYS A 462 -43.43 77.85 -40.52
CA LYS A 462 -43.78 79.09 -39.78
C LYS A 462 -44.42 80.16 -40.68
N SER A 463 -44.00 80.26 -41.95
CA SER A 463 -44.65 81.13 -42.94
C SER A 463 -46.07 80.65 -43.28
N LEU A 464 -46.24 79.34 -43.52
CA LEU A 464 -47.55 78.75 -43.82
C LEU A 464 -48.51 78.81 -42.61
N GLU A 465 -48.01 78.67 -41.39
CA GLU A 465 -48.77 78.86 -40.15
C GLU A 465 -49.26 80.30 -40.01
N ALA A 466 -48.41 81.29 -40.35
CA ALA A 466 -48.82 82.69 -40.40
C ALA A 466 -49.85 82.97 -41.50
N GLU A 467 -49.71 82.37 -42.68
CA GLU A 467 -50.72 82.43 -43.75
C GLU A 467 -52.05 81.79 -43.34
N VAL A 468 -52.03 80.62 -42.70
CA VAL A 468 -53.24 79.95 -42.17
C VAL A 468 -53.90 80.78 -41.06
N ALA A 469 -53.11 81.42 -40.18
CA ALA A 469 -53.64 82.35 -39.19
C ALA A 469 -54.29 83.58 -39.84
N HIS A 470 -53.70 84.12 -40.91
CA HIS A 470 -54.26 85.23 -41.68
C HIS A 470 -55.56 84.83 -42.40
N VAL A 471 -55.61 83.67 -43.06
CA VAL A 471 -56.82 83.14 -43.71
C VAL A 471 -57.93 82.87 -42.69
N ARG A 472 -57.60 82.37 -41.49
CA ARG A 472 -58.58 82.22 -40.39
C ARG A 472 -59.16 83.56 -39.94
N LEU A 473 -58.35 84.61 -39.89
CA LEU A 473 -58.82 85.97 -39.58
C LEU A 473 -59.78 86.47 -40.68
N GLN A 474 -59.39 86.37 -41.95
CA GLN A 474 -60.24 86.73 -43.09
C GLN A 474 -61.57 85.95 -43.10
N LEU A 475 -61.55 84.65 -42.76
CA LEU A 475 -62.76 83.84 -42.68
C LEU A 475 -63.69 84.32 -41.54
N SER A 476 -63.13 84.75 -40.42
CA SER A 476 -63.89 85.35 -39.31
C SER A 476 -64.45 86.74 -39.67
N GLU A 477 -63.75 87.52 -40.48
CA GLU A 477 -64.24 88.81 -40.99
C GLU A 477 -65.40 88.58 -41.98
N ALA A 478 -65.25 87.64 -42.91
CA ALA A 478 -66.29 87.25 -43.86
C ALA A 478 -67.56 86.69 -43.18
N ASP A 479 -67.43 85.90 -42.09
CA ASP A 479 -68.57 85.44 -41.29
C ASP A 479 -69.30 86.61 -40.59
N ASN A 480 -68.57 87.63 -40.13
CA ASN A 480 -69.17 88.85 -39.59
C ASN A 480 -69.86 89.70 -40.68
N GLU A 481 -69.32 89.76 -41.90
CA GLU A 481 -69.99 90.37 -43.06
C GLU A 481 -71.24 89.59 -43.50
N ALA A 482 -71.20 88.26 -43.45
CA ALA A 482 -72.37 87.41 -43.71
C ALA A 482 -73.47 87.64 -42.66
N LYS A 483 -73.11 87.73 -41.37
CA LYS A 483 -74.05 88.05 -40.27
C LYS A 483 -74.66 89.45 -40.39
N THR A 484 -73.90 90.45 -40.82
CA THR A 484 -74.46 91.80 -41.05
C THR A 484 -75.30 91.88 -42.32
N SER A 485 -74.96 91.12 -43.36
CA SER A 485 -75.78 90.98 -44.58
C SER A 485 -77.10 90.24 -44.30
N SER A 486 -77.09 89.19 -43.48
CA SER A 486 -78.29 88.50 -42.99
C SER A 486 -79.23 89.46 -42.25
N LYS A 487 -78.71 90.34 -41.39
CA LYS A 487 -79.52 91.39 -40.73
C LYS A 487 -80.16 92.36 -41.75
N LYS A 488 -79.49 92.70 -42.86
CA LYS A 488 -80.08 93.52 -43.93
C LYS A 488 -81.20 92.77 -44.67
N VAL A 489 -81.04 91.47 -44.92
CA VAL A 489 -82.10 90.64 -45.53
C VAL A 489 -83.36 90.62 -44.66
N ILE A 490 -83.22 90.46 -43.34
CA ILE A 490 -84.36 90.49 -42.40
C ILE A 490 -85.11 91.84 -42.44
N VAL A 491 -84.41 92.97 -42.63
CA VAL A 491 -85.04 94.29 -42.79
C VAL A 491 -85.81 94.38 -44.12
N LEU A 492 -85.22 93.90 -45.23
CA LEU A 492 -85.85 93.88 -46.55
C LEU A 492 -87.08 92.93 -46.60
N GLU A 493 -87.04 91.81 -45.88
CA GLU A 493 -88.21 90.94 -45.69
C GLU A 493 -89.33 91.64 -44.90
N GLY A 494 -88.96 92.50 -43.94
CA GLY A 494 -89.88 93.39 -43.24
C GLY A 494 -90.57 94.38 -44.19
N GLU A 495 -89.82 95.05 -45.06
CA GLU A 495 -90.35 95.99 -46.06
C GLU A 495 -91.26 95.28 -47.09
N LEU A 496 -90.89 94.09 -47.55
CA LEU A 496 -91.72 93.24 -48.42
C LEU A 496 -93.06 92.85 -47.77
N LYS A 497 -93.08 92.66 -46.45
CA LYS A 497 -94.32 92.38 -45.69
C LYS A 497 -95.25 93.60 -45.66
N THR A 498 -94.71 94.81 -45.55
CA THR A 498 -95.47 96.06 -45.61
C THR A 498 -96.08 96.29 -47.00
N MET A 499 -95.33 96.00 -48.06
CA MET A 499 -95.82 96.09 -49.45
C MET A 499 -96.94 95.09 -49.76
N ARG A 500 -96.95 93.90 -49.14
CA ARG A 500 -98.08 92.96 -49.25
C ARG A 500 -99.36 93.51 -48.60
N GLY A 501 -99.24 94.17 -47.44
CA GLY A 501 -100.39 94.81 -46.78
C GLY A 501 -101.07 95.89 -47.62
N GLN A 502 -100.32 96.64 -48.42
CA GLN A 502 -100.88 97.61 -49.37
C GLN A 502 -101.61 96.92 -50.55
N SER A 503 -101.15 95.73 -50.97
CA SER A 503 -101.83 94.94 -52.01
C SER A 503 -103.20 94.43 -51.54
N ASP A 504 -103.32 94.07 -50.26
CA ASP A 504 -104.57 93.60 -49.67
C ASP A 504 -105.62 94.73 -49.56
N GLU A 505 -105.19 95.97 -49.29
CA GLU A 505 -106.08 97.14 -49.30
C GLU A 505 -106.68 97.42 -50.70
N PHE A 506 -105.90 97.24 -51.77
CA PHE A 506 -106.41 97.35 -53.14
C PHE A 506 -107.39 96.21 -53.48
N GLN A 507 -107.16 94.98 -53.02
CA GLN A 507 -108.15 93.89 -53.13
C GLN A 507 -109.46 94.22 -52.38
N GLY A 508 -109.39 94.90 -51.23
CA GLY A 508 -110.55 95.39 -50.49
C GLY A 508 -111.44 96.39 -51.27
N GLN A 509 -110.86 97.14 -52.20
CA GLN A 509 -111.62 98.06 -53.07
C GLN A 509 -112.36 97.32 -54.20
N VAL A 510 -111.75 96.28 -54.77
CA VAL A 510 -112.37 95.41 -55.80
C VAL A 510 -113.59 94.65 -55.25
N ALA A 511 -113.54 94.22 -53.97
CA ALA A 511 -114.66 93.57 -53.30
C ALA A 511 -115.90 94.47 -53.13
N LYS A 512 -115.72 95.79 -53.00
CA LYS A 512 -116.83 96.76 -52.88
C LYS A 512 -117.55 97.01 -54.22
N LEU A 513 -116.81 97.04 -55.33
CA LEU A 513 -117.41 97.17 -56.68
C LEU A 513 -118.19 95.90 -57.07
N THR A 514 -117.72 94.72 -56.66
CA THR A 514 -118.40 93.43 -56.92
C THR A 514 -119.79 93.34 -56.27
N LYS A 515 -119.98 93.92 -55.07
CA LYS A 515 -121.30 93.96 -54.40
C LYS A 515 -122.32 94.91 -55.04
N SER A 516 -121.89 95.86 -55.86
CA SER A 516 -122.79 96.75 -56.62
C SER A 516 -123.34 96.08 -57.88
N LEU A 517 -122.58 95.15 -58.49
CA LEU A 517 -122.98 94.44 -59.70
C LEU A 517 -124.10 93.40 -59.44
N GLN A 518 -124.08 92.73 -58.27
CA GLN A 518 -125.06 91.70 -57.90
C GLN A 518 -126.48 92.22 -57.59
N ARG A 519 -126.70 93.55 -57.55
CA ARG A 519 -128.05 94.13 -57.34
C ARG A 519 -128.79 94.49 -58.63
N LEU A 520 -128.16 94.38 -59.80
CA LEU A 520 -128.81 94.66 -61.10
C LEU A 520 -129.42 93.42 -61.78
N GLN A 521 -129.23 92.20 -61.23
CA GLN A 521 -129.50 90.95 -61.97
C GLN A 521 -130.78 90.19 -61.52
N THR A 522 -131.53 90.72 -60.55
CA THR A 522 -132.87 90.20 -60.14
C THR A 522 -134.02 91.12 -60.57
N SER A 523 -133.76 92.03 -61.51
CA SER A 523 -134.72 93.02 -62.06
C SER A 523 -135.48 92.52 -63.31
N SER A 524 -135.66 91.20 -63.49
CA SER A 524 -136.16 90.66 -64.77
C SER A 524 -136.94 89.33 -64.69
N LYS A 525 -137.71 89.12 -63.62
CA LYS A 525 -138.67 88.00 -63.59
C LYS A 525 -139.96 88.33 -62.84
N ASP A 526 -140.97 88.65 -63.64
CA ASP A 526 -142.41 88.62 -63.34
C ASP A 526 -143.10 89.94 -62.93
N THR A 527 -142.85 90.97 -63.74
CA THR A 527 -143.85 91.98 -64.16
C THR A 527 -145.03 91.37 -64.95
N ARG A 528 -145.58 90.22 -64.51
CA ARG A 528 -146.64 89.46 -65.21
C ARG A 528 -147.97 89.42 -64.46
N ASP A 529 -147.97 89.66 -63.15
CA ASP A 529 -149.18 89.54 -62.30
C ASP A 529 -149.89 90.90 -62.03
N THR A 530 -149.60 91.93 -62.84
CA THR A 530 -149.93 93.34 -62.53
C THR A 530 -151.27 93.87 -63.06
N LEU A 531 -152.20 93.05 -63.58
CA LEU A 531 -153.39 93.54 -64.32
C LEU A 531 -154.70 92.75 -64.05
N SER A 532 -155.13 92.58 -62.79
CA SER A 532 -156.38 91.84 -62.50
C SER A 532 -157.26 92.31 -61.33
N ALA A 533 -157.06 93.50 -60.75
CA ALA A 533 -157.91 93.95 -59.62
C ALA A 533 -158.21 95.47 -59.53
N GLU A 534 -157.80 96.30 -60.48
CA GLU A 534 -157.93 97.78 -60.42
C GLU A 534 -159.34 98.33 -60.78
N VAL A 535 -160.42 97.56 -60.54
CA VAL A 535 -161.76 97.88 -61.09
C VAL A 535 -162.92 97.88 -60.07
N SER A 536 -162.81 97.20 -58.92
CA SER A 536 -163.97 97.00 -58.03
C SER A 536 -164.13 98.04 -56.90
N GLU A 537 -163.71 99.29 -57.10
CA GLU A 537 -163.98 100.40 -56.17
C GLU A 537 -165.37 101.05 -56.39
N ARG A 538 -166.34 100.32 -56.99
CA ARG A 538 -167.42 100.97 -57.77
C ARG A 538 -168.85 100.39 -57.70
N GLN A 539 -169.24 99.51 -56.77
CA GLN A 539 -170.69 99.21 -56.59
C GLN A 539 -171.25 98.75 -55.23
N ASP A 540 -170.65 99.08 -54.09
CA ASP A 540 -171.40 99.07 -52.81
C ASP A 540 -172.48 100.18 -52.72
N ALA A 541 -172.62 101.00 -53.77
CA ALA A 541 -173.71 101.94 -53.93
C ALA A 541 -175.10 101.29 -54.15
N ILE A 542 -175.19 99.97 -54.42
CA ILE A 542 -176.46 99.30 -54.73
C ILE A 542 -176.75 98.12 -53.80
N VAL A 543 -176.88 98.48 -52.51
CA VAL A 543 -177.68 97.83 -51.45
C VAL A 543 -179.14 97.48 -51.83
N ARG A 544 -179.60 97.75 -53.08
CA ARG A 544 -181.03 97.85 -53.41
C ARG A 544 -181.76 96.54 -53.71
N LEU A 545 -181.09 95.44 -54.08
CA LEU A 545 -181.75 94.21 -54.57
C LEU A 545 -180.94 92.92 -54.27
N ARG A 546 -180.72 92.43 -53.05
CA ARG A 546 -181.60 92.23 -51.89
C ARG A 546 -182.93 91.48 -52.09
N ASN A 547 -183.38 91.22 -53.31
CA ASN A 547 -184.58 90.40 -53.57
C ASN A 547 -184.30 89.10 -54.34
N ASP A 548 -183.27 89.05 -55.19
CA ASP A 548 -182.98 87.86 -56.00
C ASP A 548 -182.25 86.76 -55.20
N ASN A 549 -181.92 87.06 -53.94
CA ASN A 549 -181.22 86.22 -52.98
C ASN A 549 -182.15 85.15 -52.33
N ARG A 550 -182.87 84.37 -53.15
CA ARG A 550 -183.76 83.31 -52.64
C ARG A 550 -183.85 82.01 -53.47
N ASP A 551 -183.58 82.03 -54.78
CA ASP A 551 -183.79 80.85 -55.63
C ASP A 551 -182.50 80.03 -55.93
N MET A 552 -181.32 80.54 -55.59
CA MET A 552 -180.04 79.88 -55.93
C MET A 552 -179.36 79.11 -54.78
N GLU A 553 -179.85 79.24 -53.54
CA GLU A 553 -179.24 78.58 -52.37
C GLU A 553 -179.42 77.04 -52.36
N ASP A 554 -180.47 76.51 -52.98
CA ASP A 554 -180.78 75.08 -52.90
C ASP A 554 -179.98 74.19 -53.87
N LYS A 555 -179.42 74.72 -54.95
CA LYS A 555 -178.66 73.92 -55.95
C LYS A 555 -177.19 73.69 -55.59
N VAL A 556 -176.62 74.48 -54.68
CA VAL A 556 -175.22 74.32 -54.23
C VAL A 556 -175.05 73.11 -53.28
N ARG A 557 -176.14 72.67 -52.64
CA ARG A 557 -176.12 71.63 -51.59
C ARG A 557 -175.74 70.23 -52.11
N GLU A 558 -175.99 69.93 -53.39
CA GLU A 558 -175.70 68.62 -54.00
C GLU A 558 -174.21 68.43 -54.38
N ALA A 559 -173.52 69.50 -54.77
CA ALA A 559 -172.13 69.41 -55.24
C ALA A 559 -171.11 69.09 -54.13
N LEU A 560 -171.45 69.39 -52.87
CA LEU A 560 -170.59 69.18 -51.70
C LEU A 560 -170.28 67.69 -51.41
N SER A 561 -171.21 66.78 -51.75
CA SER A 561 -171.03 65.33 -51.55
C SER A 561 -169.83 64.76 -52.32
N ALA A 562 -169.61 65.22 -53.56
CA ALA A 562 -168.57 64.68 -54.44
C ALA A 562 -167.14 65.10 -54.07
N ALA A 563 -166.98 66.11 -53.21
CA ALA A 563 -165.67 66.56 -52.74
C ALA A 563 -165.07 65.65 -51.66
N GLN A 564 -165.92 65.01 -50.85
CA GLN A 564 -165.51 64.34 -49.62
C GLN A 564 -164.75 63.03 -49.90
N HIS A 565 -165.17 62.25 -50.89
CA HIS A 565 -164.56 60.94 -51.21
C HIS A 565 -163.14 61.03 -51.83
N ARG A 566 -162.72 62.20 -52.34
CA ARG A 566 -161.34 62.43 -52.80
C ARG A 566 -160.37 62.78 -51.67
N GLY A 567 -160.87 63.15 -50.48
CA GLY A 567 -160.04 63.43 -49.31
C GLY A 567 -159.33 62.17 -48.79
N ASP A 568 -160.05 61.05 -48.73
CA ASP A 568 -159.58 59.81 -48.11
C ASP A 568 -158.45 59.12 -48.90
N GLN A 569 -158.42 59.28 -50.22
CA GLN A 569 -157.34 58.77 -51.07
C GLN A 569 -156.03 59.56 -50.90
N LEU A 570 -156.13 60.86 -50.56
CA LEU A 570 -154.97 61.73 -50.32
C LEU A 570 -154.29 61.46 -48.97
N THR A 571 -155.01 60.91 -47.99
CA THR A 571 -154.43 60.48 -46.71
C THR A 571 -153.62 59.19 -46.84
N GLN A 572 -154.05 58.23 -47.66
CA GLN A 572 -153.35 56.96 -47.84
C GLN A 572 -151.94 57.14 -48.46
N VAL A 573 -151.84 57.91 -49.55
CA VAL A 573 -150.56 58.17 -50.25
C VAL A 573 -149.56 58.93 -49.36
N ARG A 574 -150.04 59.80 -48.45
CA ARG A 574 -149.17 60.53 -47.51
C ARG A 574 -148.49 59.62 -46.50
N GLU A 575 -149.16 58.58 -46.01
CA GLU A 575 -148.57 57.69 -45.01
C GLU A 575 -147.59 56.68 -45.64
N GLU A 576 -147.84 56.24 -46.88
CA GLU A 576 -146.89 55.45 -47.68
C GLU A 576 -145.57 56.22 -47.94
N LEU A 577 -145.66 57.50 -48.32
CA LEU A 577 -144.48 58.36 -48.52
C LEU A 577 -143.66 58.53 -47.22
N LYS A 578 -144.34 58.63 -46.08
CA LYS A 578 -143.72 58.80 -44.77
C LYS A 578 -142.96 57.54 -44.31
N GLN A 579 -143.51 56.35 -44.59
CA GLN A 579 -142.81 55.09 -44.36
C GLN A 579 -141.58 54.92 -45.27
N ALA A 580 -141.64 55.41 -46.52
CA ALA A 580 -140.49 55.40 -47.42
C ALA A 580 -139.33 56.28 -46.90
N VAL A 581 -139.63 57.50 -46.44
CA VAL A 581 -138.61 58.41 -45.86
C VAL A 581 -137.94 57.81 -44.62
N ALA A 582 -138.72 57.17 -43.72
CA ALA A 582 -138.18 56.53 -42.53
C ALA A 582 -137.19 55.39 -42.88
N LYS A 583 -137.50 54.55 -43.86
CA LYS A 583 -136.59 53.48 -44.33
C LYS A 583 -135.30 54.03 -44.94
N THR A 584 -135.36 55.14 -45.68
CA THR A 584 -134.15 55.76 -46.25
C THR A 584 -133.22 56.29 -45.16
N GLN A 585 -133.77 56.92 -44.11
CA GLN A 585 -132.99 57.40 -42.97
C GLN A 585 -132.34 56.23 -42.18
N GLU A 586 -133.07 55.13 -41.98
CA GLU A 586 -132.55 53.95 -41.28
C GLU A 586 -131.42 53.25 -42.05
N LEU A 587 -131.49 53.23 -43.39
CA LEU A 587 -130.40 52.72 -44.23
C LEU A 587 -129.18 53.65 -44.23
N GLN A 588 -129.38 54.97 -44.12
CA GLN A 588 -128.30 55.94 -44.11
C GLN A 588 -127.47 55.88 -42.81
N ILE A 589 -128.12 55.68 -41.66
CA ILE A 589 -127.43 55.42 -40.38
C ILE A 589 -126.58 54.15 -40.46
N LYS A 590 -127.13 53.06 -41.03
CA LYS A 590 -126.40 51.79 -41.21
C LYS A 590 -125.20 51.92 -42.14
N LEU A 591 -125.24 52.82 -43.12
CA LEU A 591 -124.11 53.12 -43.99
C LEU A 591 -123.01 53.87 -43.23
N GLU A 592 -123.35 54.91 -42.46
CA GLU A 592 -122.39 55.67 -41.65
C GLU A 592 -121.69 54.81 -40.59
N ASP A 593 -122.40 53.85 -39.98
CA ASP A 593 -121.80 52.94 -39.01
C ASP A 593 -120.89 51.90 -39.67
N ALA A 594 -121.26 51.38 -40.85
CA ALA A 594 -120.38 50.52 -41.64
C ALA A 594 -119.11 51.24 -42.14
N GLU A 595 -119.22 52.52 -42.51
CA GLU A 595 -118.06 53.35 -42.86
C GLU A 595 -117.12 53.54 -41.67
N LYS A 596 -117.63 53.79 -40.45
CA LYS A 596 -116.82 53.87 -39.22
C LYS A 596 -116.11 52.55 -38.91
N GLU A 597 -116.79 51.40 -39.03
CA GLU A 597 -116.18 50.08 -38.83
C GLU A 597 -115.08 49.79 -39.86
N MET A 598 -115.28 50.17 -41.12
CA MET A 598 -114.27 50.06 -42.17
C MET A 598 -113.05 50.96 -41.88
N GLN A 599 -113.26 52.17 -41.36
CA GLN A 599 -112.18 53.10 -40.98
C GLN A 599 -111.39 52.61 -39.75
N GLN A 600 -112.07 52.02 -38.76
CA GLN A 600 -111.42 51.35 -37.62
C GLN A 600 -110.63 50.10 -38.04
N SER A 601 -111.14 49.33 -39.00
CA SER A 601 -110.43 48.16 -39.53
C SER A 601 -109.19 48.57 -40.34
N THR A 602 -109.30 49.62 -41.15
CA THR A 602 -108.19 50.18 -41.93
C THR A 602 -107.08 50.71 -41.03
N THR A 603 -107.43 51.42 -39.95
CA THR A 603 -106.43 51.92 -38.98
C THR A 603 -105.74 50.79 -38.22
N ARG A 604 -106.46 49.73 -37.81
CA ARG A 604 -105.85 48.53 -37.20
C ARG A 604 -104.85 47.82 -38.13
N ILE A 605 -105.21 47.64 -39.41
CA ILE A 605 -104.31 47.03 -40.41
C ILE A 605 -103.07 47.90 -40.60
N SER A 606 -103.23 49.23 -40.65
CA SER A 606 -102.10 50.16 -40.74
C SER A 606 -101.16 50.07 -39.54
N THR A 607 -101.69 49.99 -38.31
CA THR A 607 -100.84 49.83 -37.11
C THR A 607 -100.14 48.47 -37.08
N GLN A 608 -100.80 47.39 -37.52
CA GLN A 608 -100.18 46.06 -37.61
C GLN A 608 -99.08 45.99 -38.67
N SER A 609 -99.24 46.68 -39.81
CA SER A 609 -98.18 46.82 -40.81
C SER A 609 -96.95 47.53 -40.25
N GLN A 610 -97.14 48.65 -39.54
CA GLN A 610 -96.03 49.38 -38.91
C GLN A 610 -95.35 48.57 -37.80
N GLU A 611 -96.08 47.71 -37.09
CA GLU A 611 -95.52 46.80 -36.09
C GLU A 611 -94.72 45.67 -36.74
N MET A 612 -95.18 45.11 -37.86
CA MET A 612 -94.41 44.16 -38.66
C MET A 612 -93.11 44.77 -39.21
N ASP A 613 -93.15 45.99 -39.73
CA ASP A 613 -91.95 46.68 -40.26
C ASP A 613 -90.90 46.92 -39.15
N ARG A 614 -91.35 47.29 -37.95
CA ARG A 614 -90.48 47.42 -36.76
C ARG A 614 -89.86 46.08 -36.35
N LEU A 615 -90.67 45.03 -36.22
CA LEU A 615 -90.18 43.70 -35.86
C LEU A 615 -89.21 43.15 -36.91
N GLN A 616 -89.43 43.44 -38.20
CA GLN A 616 -88.53 43.05 -39.27
C GLN A 616 -87.20 43.82 -39.23
N THR A 617 -87.22 45.09 -38.80
CA THR A 617 -86.01 45.88 -38.53
C THR A 617 -85.25 45.32 -37.33
N GLU A 618 -85.93 45.02 -36.21
CA GLU A 618 -85.31 44.38 -35.03
C GLU A 618 -84.67 43.02 -35.37
N ILE A 619 -85.29 42.22 -36.25
CA ILE A 619 -84.74 40.94 -36.69
C ILE A 619 -83.47 41.16 -37.53
N GLN A 620 -83.45 42.16 -38.42
CA GLN A 620 -82.26 42.51 -39.20
C GLN A 620 -81.13 43.04 -38.31
N GLU A 621 -81.43 43.89 -37.33
CA GLU A 621 -80.46 44.37 -36.34
C GLU A 621 -79.90 43.21 -35.52
N LYS A 622 -80.74 42.34 -34.95
CA LYS A 622 -80.28 41.15 -34.20
C LYS A 622 -79.44 40.19 -35.04
N ALA A 623 -79.79 39.99 -36.32
CA ALA A 623 -78.99 39.20 -37.25
C ALA A 623 -77.62 39.83 -37.52
N LEU A 624 -77.57 41.16 -37.71
CA LEU A 624 -76.32 41.90 -37.90
C LEU A 624 -75.44 41.86 -36.63
N THR A 625 -76.02 42.08 -35.45
CA THR A 625 -75.29 42.01 -34.17
C THR A 625 -74.76 40.59 -33.92
N SER A 626 -75.55 39.56 -34.20
CA SER A 626 -75.12 38.16 -34.09
C SER A 626 -73.99 37.83 -35.07
N SER A 627 -74.03 38.35 -36.30
CA SER A 627 -72.96 38.18 -37.29
C SER A 627 -71.66 38.87 -36.87
N GLN A 628 -71.76 40.11 -36.36
CA GLN A 628 -70.62 40.83 -35.78
C GLN A 628 -70.00 40.07 -34.60
N GLN A 629 -70.85 39.53 -33.72
CA GLN A 629 -70.40 38.75 -32.57
C GLN A 629 -69.75 37.41 -32.98
N GLU A 630 -70.25 36.73 -34.02
CA GLU A 630 -69.57 35.58 -34.62
C GLU A 630 -68.19 35.96 -35.19
N THR A 631 -68.08 37.10 -35.88
CA THR A 631 -66.77 37.54 -36.41
C THR A 631 -65.77 37.89 -35.31
N MET A 632 -66.21 38.46 -34.18
CA MET A 632 -65.32 38.66 -33.02
C MET A 632 -64.86 37.32 -32.44
N TYR A 633 -65.77 36.37 -32.21
CA TYR A 633 -65.38 35.05 -31.68
C TYR A 633 -64.47 34.27 -32.63
N ARG A 634 -64.62 34.42 -33.96
CA ARG A 634 -63.66 33.86 -34.92
C ARG A 634 -62.29 34.52 -34.82
N SER A 635 -62.21 35.83 -34.59
CA SER A 635 -60.94 36.53 -34.33
C SER A 635 -60.31 36.03 -33.03
N GLU A 636 -61.06 36.01 -31.93
CA GLU A 636 -60.56 35.52 -30.62
C GLU A 636 -60.08 34.07 -30.68
N VAL A 637 -60.74 33.20 -31.47
CA VAL A 637 -60.30 31.83 -31.71
C VAL A 637 -59.00 31.80 -32.51
N ALA A 638 -58.88 32.60 -33.58
CA ALA A 638 -57.65 32.69 -34.37
C ALA A 638 -56.46 33.22 -33.54
N ASP A 639 -56.68 34.26 -32.73
CA ASP A 639 -55.66 34.81 -31.83
C ASP A 639 -55.19 33.77 -30.79
N ARG A 640 -56.12 32.96 -30.26
CA ARG A 640 -55.84 31.85 -29.34
C ARG A 640 -55.13 30.68 -30.03
N GLU A 641 -55.46 30.37 -31.28
CA GLU A 641 -54.76 29.35 -32.07
C GLU A 641 -53.32 29.78 -32.39
N GLU A 642 -53.10 31.07 -32.66
CA GLU A 642 -51.75 31.62 -32.82
C GLU A 642 -50.96 31.59 -31.50
N GLU A 643 -51.57 31.98 -30.38
CA GLU A 643 -50.98 31.90 -29.05
C GLU A 643 -50.59 30.45 -28.68
N ILE A 644 -51.49 29.49 -28.91
CA ILE A 644 -51.20 28.05 -28.74
C ILE A 644 -50.04 27.60 -29.64
N SER A 645 -49.94 28.14 -30.85
CA SER A 645 -48.87 27.80 -31.80
C SER A 645 -47.52 28.38 -31.36
N ARG A 646 -47.48 29.62 -30.85
CA ARG A 646 -46.26 30.21 -30.24
C ARG A 646 -45.85 29.43 -28.98
N LEU A 647 -46.78 29.14 -28.07
CA LEU A 647 -46.50 28.37 -26.86
C LEU A 647 -45.98 26.96 -27.15
N LYS A 648 -46.46 26.30 -28.22
CA LYS A 648 -45.91 25.02 -28.69
C LYS A 648 -44.47 25.17 -29.23
N ALA A 649 -44.17 26.24 -29.97
CA ALA A 649 -42.83 26.52 -30.44
C ALA A 649 -41.85 26.78 -29.28
N ASP A 650 -42.25 27.61 -28.32
CA ASP A 650 -41.49 27.87 -27.09
C ASP A 650 -41.24 26.57 -26.30
N LEU A 651 -42.27 25.74 -26.14
CA LEU A 651 -42.19 24.46 -25.44
C LEU A 651 -41.24 23.47 -26.13
N ASN A 652 -41.17 23.47 -27.47
CA ASN A 652 -40.14 22.73 -28.21
C ASN A 652 -38.74 23.29 -27.98
N ILE A 653 -38.56 24.62 -28.01
CA ILE A 653 -37.26 25.27 -27.72
C ILE A 653 -36.79 24.93 -26.30
N TYR A 654 -37.70 24.87 -25.31
CA TYR A 654 -37.35 24.43 -23.96
C TYR A 654 -37.01 22.94 -23.89
N HIS A 655 -37.66 22.06 -24.67
CA HIS A 655 -37.25 20.65 -24.76
C HIS A 655 -35.87 20.47 -25.40
N GLU A 656 -35.54 21.20 -26.46
CA GLU A 656 -34.20 21.16 -27.06
C GLU A 656 -33.13 21.69 -26.08
N LYS A 657 -33.42 22.77 -25.36
CA LYS A 657 -32.53 23.29 -24.30
C LYS A 657 -32.34 22.29 -23.16
N LEU A 658 -33.40 21.59 -22.75
CA LEU A 658 -33.32 20.55 -21.73
C LEU A 658 -32.46 19.37 -22.21
N ALA A 659 -32.70 18.87 -23.42
CA ALA A 659 -31.89 17.79 -24.01
C ALA A 659 -30.41 18.18 -24.18
N GLN A 660 -30.12 19.44 -24.52
CA GLN A 660 -28.74 19.96 -24.53
C GLN A 660 -28.13 20.05 -23.13
N ALA A 661 -28.91 20.46 -22.12
CA ALA A 661 -28.46 20.50 -20.73
C ALA A 661 -28.17 19.09 -20.19
N ASP A 662 -29.03 18.11 -20.46
CA ASP A 662 -28.85 16.71 -20.08
C ASP A 662 -27.61 16.10 -20.74
N ALA A 663 -27.37 16.38 -22.04
CA ALA A 663 -26.15 15.96 -22.73
C ALA A 663 -24.88 16.61 -22.15
N GLN A 664 -24.96 17.88 -21.70
CA GLN A 664 -23.86 18.54 -21.00
C GLN A 664 -23.64 17.99 -19.59
N LEU A 665 -24.70 17.60 -18.87
CA LEU A 665 -24.61 16.95 -17.56
C LEU A 665 -23.96 15.58 -17.69
N LEU A 666 -24.41 14.73 -18.62
CA LEU A 666 -23.77 13.43 -18.92
C LEU A 666 -22.28 13.58 -19.26
N SER A 667 -21.92 14.56 -20.09
CA SER A 667 -20.51 14.84 -20.43
C SER A 667 -19.69 15.28 -19.21
N ARG A 668 -20.29 16.03 -18.28
CA ARG A 668 -19.64 16.41 -17.00
C ARG A 668 -19.55 15.25 -16.02
N GLU A 669 -20.56 14.39 -15.94
CA GLU A 669 -20.55 13.17 -15.14
C GLU A 669 -19.44 12.22 -15.63
N GLU A 670 -19.31 12.01 -16.94
CA GLU A 670 -18.18 11.27 -17.51
C GLU A 670 -16.81 11.86 -17.15
N GLN A 671 -16.67 13.20 -17.16
CA GLN A 671 -15.43 13.86 -16.75
C GLN A 671 -15.16 13.68 -15.25
N ILE A 672 -16.20 13.80 -14.40
CA ILE A 672 -16.08 13.57 -12.95
C ILE A 672 -15.64 12.13 -12.68
N VAL A 673 -16.23 11.13 -13.35
CA VAL A 673 -15.83 9.72 -13.22
C VAL A 673 -14.37 9.53 -13.67
N ARG A 674 -13.92 10.14 -14.77
CA ARG A 674 -12.51 10.08 -15.19
C ARG A 674 -11.57 10.70 -14.17
N PHE A 675 -11.91 11.86 -13.60
CA PHE A 675 -11.11 12.51 -12.56
C PHE A 675 -11.10 11.71 -11.25
N GLN A 676 -12.21 11.09 -10.86
CA GLN A 676 -12.28 10.19 -9.71
C GLN A 676 -11.37 8.97 -9.89
N THR A 677 -11.37 8.36 -11.09
CA THR A 677 -10.46 7.24 -11.41
C THR A 677 -8.99 7.68 -11.34
N GLN A 678 -8.63 8.80 -11.97
CA GLN A 678 -7.26 9.34 -11.90
C GLN A 678 -6.82 9.67 -10.47
N LEU A 679 -7.70 10.25 -9.66
CA LEU A 679 -7.40 10.58 -8.27
C LEU A 679 -7.20 9.31 -7.44
N HIS A 680 -7.94 8.24 -7.72
CA HIS A 680 -7.72 6.92 -7.12
C HIS A 680 -6.37 6.30 -7.53
N GLU A 681 -6.01 6.36 -8.82
CA GLU A 681 -4.70 5.92 -9.33
C GLU A 681 -3.54 6.67 -8.65
N TYR A 682 -3.64 8.01 -8.52
CA TYR A 682 -2.63 8.80 -7.80
C TYR A 682 -2.58 8.49 -6.30
N MET A 683 -3.72 8.20 -5.65
CA MET A 683 -3.72 7.75 -4.25
C MET A 683 -3.06 6.39 -4.06
N GLU A 684 -3.27 5.44 -4.99
CA GLU A 684 -2.53 4.18 -4.99
C GLU A 684 -1.02 4.39 -5.21
N GLU A 685 -0.63 5.23 -6.16
CA GLU A 685 0.79 5.49 -6.42
C GLU A 685 1.49 6.19 -5.25
N ALA A 686 0.82 7.16 -4.60
CA ALA A 686 1.28 7.76 -3.37
C ALA A 686 1.44 6.71 -2.25
N SER A 687 0.45 5.84 -2.05
CA SER A 687 0.51 4.76 -1.06
C SER A 687 1.67 3.78 -1.32
N ARG A 688 1.96 3.48 -2.59
CA ARG A 688 3.12 2.66 -2.99
C ARG A 688 4.46 3.39 -2.73
N ARG A 689 4.52 4.70 -2.94
CA ARG A 689 5.70 5.54 -2.65
C ARG A 689 5.96 5.66 -1.15
N ASP A 690 4.93 5.87 -0.33
CA ASP A 690 5.03 5.91 1.13
C ASP A 690 5.53 4.58 1.71
N GLU A 691 5.02 3.46 1.19
CA GLU A 691 5.47 2.12 1.57
C GLU A 691 6.92 1.84 1.13
N GLN A 692 7.34 2.35 -0.03
CA GLN A 692 8.74 2.29 -0.45
C GLN A 692 9.64 3.17 0.43
N LEU A 693 9.20 4.37 0.79
CA LEU A 693 9.91 5.27 1.70
C LEU A 693 10.13 4.61 3.07
N ARG A 694 9.08 4.06 3.69
CA ARG A 694 9.20 3.34 4.98
C ARG A 694 10.21 2.19 4.94
N ARG A 695 10.31 1.47 3.82
CA ARG A 695 11.32 0.42 3.65
C ARG A 695 12.73 1.01 3.59
N THR A 696 12.94 2.07 2.81
CA THR A 696 14.24 2.75 2.75
C THR A 696 14.63 3.42 4.08
N GLU A 697 13.66 3.92 4.85
CA GLU A 697 13.88 4.44 6.21
C GLU A 697 14.30 3.32 7.18
N ALA A 698 13.65 2.15 7.11
CA ALA A 698 14.02 0.98 7.92
C ALA A 698 15.41 0.42 7.55
N GLU A 699 15.74 0.39 6.25
CA GLU A 699 17.07 0.03 5.75
C GLU A 699 18.14 1.01 6.24
N LEU A 700 17.86 2.33 6.19
CA LEU A 700 18.75 3.36 6.74
C LEU A 700 18.99 3.19 8.25
N HIS A 701 17.95 2.92 9.04
CA HIS A 701 18.10 2.65 10.47
C HIS A 701 18.94 1.39 10.73
N SER A 702 18.74 0.32 9.95
CA SER A 702 19.55 -0.90 10.04
C SER A 702 21.03 -0.65 9.69
N LEU A 703 21.30 0.21 8.70
CA LEU A 703 22.66 0.58 8.30
C LEU A 703 23.34 1.48 9.34
N ASP A 704 22.62 2.38 10.01
CA ASP A 704 23.19 3.21 11.08
C ASP A 704 23.48 2.38 12.35
N ASP A 705 22.65 1.38 12.67
CA ASP A 705 22.94 0.40 13.71
C ASP A 705 24.13 -0.51 13.36
N GLU A 706 24.27 -0.94 12.10
CA GLU A 706 25.43 -1.69 11.62
C GLU A 706 26.71 -0.83 11.68
N LYS A 707 26.63 0.44 11.27
CA LYS A 707 27.71 1.42 11.36
C LYS A 707 28.18 1.59 12.81
N LYS A 708 27.28 1.83 13.76
CA LYS A 708 27.64 1.93 15.20
C LYS A 708 28.34 0.67 15.72
N ARG A 709 27.86 -0.52 15.34
CA ARG A 709 28.52 -1.79 15.71
C ARG A 709 29.93 -1.90 15.12
N LEU A 710 30.13 -1.44 13.89
CA LEU A 710 31.45 -1.39 13.26
C LEU A 710 32.37 -0.37 13.94
N GLU A 711 31.87 0.81 14.29
CA GLU A 711 32.59 1.82 15.08
C GLU A 711 33.03 1.26 16.45
N ASP A 712 32.14 0.57 17.19
CA ASP A 712 32.49 -0.12 18.45
C ASP A 712 33.54 -1.24 18.25
N VAL A 713 33.58 -1.89 17.09
CA VAL A 713 34.59 -2.92 16.76
C VAL A 713 35.92 -2.27 16.40
N VAL A 714 35.91 -1.15 15.68
CA VAL A 714 37.11 -0.35 15.37
C VAL A 714 37.74 0.18 16.64
N GLN A 715 36.97 0.84 17.53
CA GLN A 715 37.48 1.33 18.82
C GLN A 715 38.09 0.21 19.67
N ARG A 716 37.46 -0.97 19.73
CA ARG A 716 38.02 -2.14 20.43
C ARG A 716 39.32 -2.65 19.78
N ARG A 717 39.47 -2.54 18.47
CA ARG A 717 40.72 -2.87 17.77
C ARG A 717 41.80 -1.80 17.96
N GLU A 718 41.45 -0.53 18.02
CA GLU A 718 42.40 0.56 18.34
C GLU A 718 42.96 0.40 19.76
N ILE A 719 42.11 0.14 20.76
CA ILE A 719 42.55 -0.17 22.13
C ILE A 719 43.47 -1.40 22.13
N SER A 720 43.13 -2.45 21.36
CA SER A 720 43.96 -3.66 21.24
C SER A 720 45.30 -3.39 20.55
N LEU A 721 45.34 -2.49 19.56
CA LEU A 721 46.57 -2.07 18.89
C LEU A 721 47.45 -1.24 19.82
N GLN A 722 46.89 -0.27 20.53
CA GLN A 722 47.62 0.53 21.54
C GLN A 722 48.23 -0.36 22.63
N GLN A 723 47.50 -1.40 23.07
CA GLN A 723 48.01 -2.40 24.01
C GLN A 723 49.20 -3.18 23.42
N LEU A 724 49.09 -3.66 22.17
CA LEU A 724 50.16 -4.38 21.47
C LEU A 724 51.38 -3.50 21.16
N GLU A 725 51.18 -2.22 20.85
CA GLU A 725 52.25 -1.24 20.67
C GLU A 725 53.00 -0.99 21.99
N HIS A 726 52.27 -0.88 23.10
CA HIS A 726 52.88 -0.78 24.43
C HIS A 726 53.66 -2.04 24.82
N ASP A 727 53.09 -3.23 24.60
CA ASP A 727 53.76 -4.51 24.86
C ASP A 727 55.01 -4.69 23.96
N LEU A 728 54.96 -4.21 22.71
CA LEU A 728 56.10 -4.19 21.80
C LEU A 728 57.19 -3.22 22.26
N GLU A 729 56.84 -2.05 22.78
CA GLU A 729 57.79 -1.10 23.35
C GLU A 729 58.48 -1.70 24.58
N LEU A 730 57.72 -2.29 25.50
CA LEU A 730 58.25 -3.04 26.65
C LEU A 730 59.14 -4.23 26.24
N ALA A 731 58.87 -4.87 25.10
CA ALA A 731 59.71 -5.94 24.56
C ALA A 731 61.02 -5.41 23.96
N LYS A 732 60.99 -4.25 23.28
CA LYS A 732 62.20 -3.55 22.79
C LYS A 732 63.10 -3.13 23.95
N ASP A 733 62.53 -2.56 25.02
CA ASP A 733 63.29 -2.15 26.20
C ASP A 733 63.97 -3.35 26.87
N LYS A 734 63.23 -4.45 27.09
CA LYS A 734 63.82 -5.71 27.60
C LYS A 734 64.92 -6.29 26.69
N TYR A 735 64.74 -6.18 25.38
CA TYR A 735 65.77 -6.60 24.42
C TYR A 735 67.01 -5.71 24.50
N LYS A 736 66.83 -4.39 24.63
CA LYS A 736 67.92 -3.42 24.81
C LYS A 736 68.68 -3.69 26.11
N ASP A 737 67.98 -3.90 27.22
CA ASP A 737 68.59 -4.28 28.51
C ASP A 737 69.40 -5.58 28.39
N ALA A 738 68.87 -6.58 27.66
CA ALA A 738 69.57 -7.84 27.41
C ALA A 738 70.80 -7.67 26.50
N VAL A 739 70.77 -6.76 25.53
CA VAL A 739 71.93 -6.40 24.70
C VAL A 739 72.99 -5.66 25.52
N GLU A 740 72.59 -4.72 26.39
CA GLU A 740 73.51 -4.03 27.30
C GLU A 740 74.15 -5.01 28.31
N GLU A 741 73.38 -5.94 28.87
CA GLU A 741 73.92 -6.97 29.77
C GLU A 741 74.81 -7.97 29.02
N ASN A 742 74.48 -8.37 27.80
CA ASN A 742 75.39 -9.16 26.96
C ASN A 742 76.70 -8.40 26.70
N GLY A 743 76.67 -7.10 26.40
CA GLY A 743 77.90 -6.30 26.26
C GLY A 743 78.73 -6.23 27.55
N ARG A 744 78.09 -6.18 28.72
CA ARG A 744 78.77 -6.29 30.03
C ARG A 744 79.35 -7.69 30.25
N LEU A 745 78.63 -8.74 29.86
CA LEU A 745 79.10 -10.12 29.96
C LEU A 745 80.27 -10.39 29.00
N GLU A 746 80.24 -9.89 27.77
CA GLU A 746 81.36 -9.94 26.83
C GLU A 746 82.59 -9.21 27.39
N ALA A 747 82.43 -8.01 27.96
CA ALA A 747 83.52 -7.30 28.64
C ALA A 747 84.08 -8.09 29.84
N ARG A 748 83.21 -8.77 30.61
CA ARG A 748 83.62 -9.67 31.70
C ARG A 748 84.31 -10.94 31.20
N ILE A 749 83.90 -11.49 30.06
CA ILE A 749 84.54 -12.62 29.40
C ILE A 749 85.92 -12.21 28.90
N GLN A 750 86.07 -11.09 28.19
CA GLN A 750 87.37 -10.57 27.76
C GLN A 750 88.31 -10.30 28.95
N ALA A 751 87.81 -9.72 30.04
CA ALA A 751 88.59 -9.56 31.27
C ALA A 751 88.96 -10.92 31.90
N SER A 752 88.06 -11.91 31.83
CA SER A 752 88.33 -13.27 32.28
C SER A 752 89.28 -14.04 31.36
N GLU A 753 89.33 -13.74 30.07
CA GLU A 753 90.27 -14.30 29.09
C GLU A 753 91.67 -13.71 29.30
N ILE A 754 91.77 -12.40 29.57
CA ILE A 754 93.03 -11.75 29.96
C ILE A 754 93.55 -12.34 31.29
N ASN A 755 92.66 -12.50 32.28
CA ASN A 755 93.02 -13.17 33.53
C ASN A 755 93.40 -14.63 33.30
N ALA A 756 92.63 -15.39 32.52
CA ALA A 756 92.93 -16.78 32.18
C ALA A 756 94.23 -16.95 31.38
N GLN A 757 94.60 -15.98 30.54
CA GLN A 757 95.90 -15.95 29.87
C GLN A 757 97.04 -15.70 30.87
N SER A 758 96.86 -14.79 31.84
CA SER A 758 97.84 -14.58 32.91
C SER A 758 97.95 -15.78 33.86
N GLU A 759 96.82 -16.43 34.16
CA GLU A 759 96.77 -17.70 34.89
C GLU A 759 97.37 -18.83 34.05
N GLN A 760 97.22 -18.84 32.73
CA GLN A 760 97.83 -19.82 31.83
C GLN A 760 99.35 -19.65 31.76
N ASP A 761 99.87 -18.43 31.85
CA ASP A 761 101.32 -18.19 31.93
C ASP A 761 101.87 -18.64 33.30
N VAL A 762 101.17 -18.33 34.40
CA VAL A 762 101.50 -18.87 35.74
C VAL A 762 101.39 -20.40 35.76
N LEU A 763 100.31 -20.97 35.21
CA LEU A 763 100.08 -22.40 35.09
C LEU A 763 101.07 -23.05 34.12
N SER A 764 101.61 -22.36 33.12
CA SER A 764 102.70 -22.86 32.27
C SER A 764 104.00 -23.03 33.08
N THR A 765 104.30 -22.09 33.98
CA THR A 765 105.42 -22.26 34.93
C THR A 765 105.17 -23.36 35.97
N GLU A 766 103.95 -23.49 36.48
CA GLU A 766 103.53 -24.55 37.41
C GLU A 766 103.42 -25.92 36.70
N VAL A 767 103.06 -25.98 35.42
CA VAL A 767 103.02 -27.19 34.60
C VAL A 767 104.42 -27.69 34.33
N LYS A 768 105.41 -26.83 34.02
CA LYS A 768 106.82 -27.27 33.99
C LYS A 768 107.25 -27.88 35.33
N ARG A 769 106.91 -27.24 36.46
CA ARG A 769 107.16 -27.77 37.81
C ARG A 769 106.42 -29.08 38.09
N ARG A 770 105.21 -29.24 37.57
CA ARG A 770 104.40 -30.47 37.69
C ARG A 770 104.77 -31.55 36.69
N GLU A 771 105.36 -31.26 35.55
CA GLU A 771 105.92 -32.26 34.63
C GLU A 771 107.12 -32.97 35.27
N GLU A 772 107.93 -32.25 36.04
CA GLU A 772 108.95 -32.81 36.93
C GLU A 772 108.36 -33.61 38.11
N GLY A 773 107.12 -33.33 38.50
CA GLY A 773 106.32 -34.14 39.43
C GLY A 773 105.70 -35.38 38.78
N ILE A 774 105.20 -35.26 37.55
CA ILE A 774 104.55 -36.31 36.76
C ILE A 774 105.59 -37.32 36.26
N LYS A 775 106.84 -36.93 36.00
CA LYS A 775 107.95 -37.87 35.81
C LYS A 775 108.17 -38.78 37.03
N ARG A 776 107.96 -38.27 38.26
CA ARG A 776 108.00 -39.07 39.49
C ARG A 776 106.75 -39.94 39.61
N LEU A 777 105.55 -39.36 39.48
CA LEU A 777 104.28 -40.10 39.58
C LEU A 777 104.08 -41.14 38.46
N LYS A 778 104.68 -40.99 37.28
CA LYS A 778 104.69 -42.05 36.25
C LYS A 778 105.43 -43.31 36.69
N MET A 779 106.45 -43.21 37.55
CA MET A 779 107.07 -44.38 38.18
C MET A 779 106.14 -45.05 39.20
N ASP A 780 105.27 -44.28 39.87
CA ASP A 780 104.29 -44.82 40.81
C ASP A 780 103.05 -45.41 40.10
N ILE A 781 102.65 -44.86 38.95
CA ILE A 781 101.58 -45.42 38.10
C ILE A 781 101.96 -46.81 37.57
N MET A 782 103.23 -47.05 37.22
CA MET A 782 103.69 -48.40 36.85
C MET A 782 103.49 -49.41 37.99
N ARG A 783 103.72 -49.00 39.25
CA ARG A 783 103.48 -49.85 40.44
C ARG A 783 101.99 -50.10 40.67
N LEU A 784 101.11 -49.16 40.31
CA LEU A 784 99.66 -49.31 40.43
C LEU A 784 99.04 -50.15 39.31
N GLN A 785 99.60 -50.14 38.09
CA GLN A 785 99.16 -51.05 37.01
C GLN A 785 99.36 -52.53 37.37
N GLU A 786 100.42 -52.86 38.13
CA GLU A 786 100.67 -54.21 38.66
C GLU A 786 99.62 -54.65 39.70
N VAL A 787 98.92 -53.70 40.34
CA VAL A 787 97.82 -53.96 41.28
C VAL A 787 96.48 -54.13 40.53
N CYS A 788 96.21 -53.35 39.48
CA CYS A 788 94.97 -53.45 38.70
C CYS A 788 94.80 -54.81 38.02
N SER A 789 95.88 -55.40 37.49
CA SER A 789 95.82 -56.72 36.83
C SER A 789 95.34 -57.84 37.77
N ARG A 790 95.54 -57.70 39.09
CA ARG A 790 95.04 -58.64 40.13
C ARG A 790 93.55 -58.48 40.47
N TYR A 791 92.90 -57.43 39.99
CA TYR A 791 91.45 -57.23 40.14
C TYR A 791 90.67 -57.73 38.91
N GLU A 792 91.26 -57.72 37.72
CA GLU A 792 90.65 -58.26 36.50
C GLU A 792 90.41 -59.79 36.61
N GLU A 793 91.33 -60.55 37.20
CA GLU A 793 91.13 -61.98 37.49
C GLU A 793 89.91 -62.26 38.40
N LYS A 794 89.52 -61.31 39.26
CA LYS A 794 88.33 -61.47 40.12
C LYS A 794 87.03 -61.18 39.38
N ALA A 795 87.03 -60.32 38.37
CA ALA A 795 85.86 -60.05 37.54
C ALA A 795 85.46 -61.28 36.71
N SER A 796 86.44 -61.94 36.10
CA SER A 796 86.23 -63.18 35.31
C SER A 796 85.77 -64.40 36.12
N GLN A 797 85.71 -64.30 37.46
CA GLN A 797 85.11 -65.30 38.34
C GLN A 797 83.59 -65.07 38.51
N ALA A 798 83.13 -63.82 38.55
CA ALA A 798 81.74 -63.45 38.79
C ALA A 798 80.80 -63.71 37.59
N GLU A 799 81.30 -63.59 36.35
CA GLU A 799 80.48 -63.83 35.15
C GLU A 799 80.00 -65.28 35.03
N ARG A 800 80.79 -66.24 35.54
CA ARG A 800 80.44 -67.68 35.54
C ARG A 800 79.26 -68.03 36.44
N GLU A 801 78.96 -67.21 37.46
CA GLU A 801 77.82 -67.43 38.36
C GLU A 801 76.49 -66.93 37.74
N ALA A 802 76.54 -65.87 36.92
CA ALA A 802 75.37 -65.31 36.24
C ALA A 802 74.74 -66.26 35.21
N GLU A 803 75.52 -67.16 34.63
CA GLU A 803 75.06 -68.09 33.59
C GLU A 803 74.24 -69.27 34.16
N HIS A 804 74.48 -69.63 35.44
CA HIS A 804 73.73 -70.67 36.15
C HIS A 804 72.25 -70.32 36.35
N VAL A 805 71.96 -69.05 36.68
CA VAL A 805 70.60 -68.55 36.94
C VAL A 805 69.70 -68.61 35.71
N ARG A 806 70.24 -68.37 34.51
CA ARG A 806 69.48 -68.41 33.24
C ARG A 806 68.93 -69.80 32.91
N SER A 807 69.50 -70.87 33.47
CA SER A 807 69.02 -72.23 33.24
C SER A 807 67.69 -72.52 33.95
N GLN A 808 67.47 -71.92 35.13
CA GLN A 808 66.30 -72.19 35.98
C GLN A 808 64.99 -71.62 35.39
N LEU A 809 65.07 -70.51 34.65
CA LEU A 809 63.90 -69.85 34.04
C LEU A 809 63.16 -70.72 33.01
N ARG A 810 63.85 -71.66 32.36
CA ARG A 810 63.25 -72.57 31.36
C ARG A 810 62.31 -73.61 31.98
N SER A 811 62.42 -73.90 33.28
CA SER A 811 61.57 -74.91 33.94
C SER A 811 60.11 -74.46 34.13
N CYS A 812 59.86 -73.15 34.31
CA CYS A 812 58.50 -72.63 34.55
C CYS A 812 57.62 -72.59 33.29
N GLN A 813 58.20 -72.75 32.10
CA GLN A 813 57.44 -72.66 30.83
C GLN A 813 56.58 -73.90 30.55
N ASN A 814 56.99 -75.09 31.03
CA ASN A 814 56.23 -76.33 30.85
C ASN A 814 54.92 -76.38 31.65
N GLU A 815 54.77 -75.57 32.71
CA GLU A 815 53.64 -75.67 33.63
C GLU A 815 52.31 -75.15 33.04
N ASN A 816 52.36 -74.31 32.02
CA ASN A 816 51.15 -73.73 31.40
C ASN A 816 50.43 -74.66 30.42
N GLU A 817 51.06 -75.73 29.91
CA GLU A 817 50.38 -76.64 28.96
C GLU A 817 49.21 -77.40 29.60
N VAL A 818 49.26 -77.63 30.91
CA VAL A 818 48.21 -78.31 31.70
C VAL A 818 46.84 -77.60 31.58
N LYS A 819 46.82 -76.27 31.40
CA LYS A 819 45.57 -75.50 31.33
C LYS A 819 44.72 -75.78 30.09
N ARG A 820 45.28 -76.37 29.03
CA ARG A 820 44.54 -76.74 27.81
C ARG A 820 43.49 -77.84 28.05
N ALA A 821 43.61 -78.63 29.13
CA ALA A 821 42.68 -79.71 29.44
C ALA A 821 41.25 -79.23 29.81
N ALA A 822 41.09 -77.98 30.28
CA ALA A 822 39.81 -77.47 30.77
C ALA A 822 38.74 -77.28 29.67
N VAL A 823 39.15 -77.11 28.41
CA VAL A 823 38.25 -76.81 27.27
C VAL A 823 37.27 -77.95 26.98
N LYS A 824 37.64 -79.21 27.28
CA LYS A 824 36.86 -80.41 26.96
C LYS A 824 35.52 -80.52 27.72
N ASN A 825 35.35 -79.79 28.82
CA ASN A 825 34.09 -79.80 29.58
C ASN A 825 32.97 -78.97 28.93
N LEU A 826 33.27 -78.12 27.95
CA LEU A 826 32.27 -77.23 27.33
C LEU A 826 31.34 -77.94 26.33
N GLU A 827 31.68 -79.15 25.89
CA GLU A 827 30.90 -79.89 24.88
C GLU A 827 29.66 -80.58 25.47
N SER A 828 29.62 -80.86 26.78
CA SER A 828 28.54 -81.61 27.43
C SER A 828 27.23 -80.85 27.62
N ASN A 829 27.25 -79.51 27.52
CA ASN A 829 26.10 -78.66 27.89
C ASN A 829 25.09 -78.43 26.75
N VAL A 830 25.39 -78.89 25.53
CA VAL A 830 24.56 -78.61 24.34
C VAL A 830 23.35 -79.55 24.24
N GLU A 831 23.45 -80.77 24.76
CA GLU A 831 22.40 -81.80 24.64
C GLU A 831 21.14 -81.46 25.49
N GLU A 832 21.30 -80.68 26.56
CA GLU A 832 20.23 -80.38 27.53
C GLU A 832 19.16 -79.42 26.99
N LEU A 833 19.49 -78.62 25.95
CA LEU A 833 18.60 -77.58 25.42
C LEU A 833 17.39 -78.11 24.64
N LYS A 834 17.44 -79.35 24.11
CA LYS A 834 16.33 -79.93 23.32
C LYS A 834 15.10 -80.26 24.17
N SER A 835 15.26 -80.51 25.47
CA SER A 835 14.15 -80.92 26.35
C SER A 835 13.12 -79.81 26.61
N LYS A 836 13.53 -78.53 26.57
CA LYS A 836 12.67 -77.40 26.97
C LYS A 836 11.60 -77.02 25.93
N SER A 837 11.77 -77.39 24.66
CA SER A 837 10.81 -77.05 23.60
C SER A 837 9.47 -77.79 23.71
N SER A 838 9.37 -78.85 24.51
CA SER A 838 8.16 -79.68 24.60
C SER A 838 7.08 -79.10 25.51
N GLN A 839 7.41 -78.23 26.44
CA GLN A 839 6.46 -77.71 27.45
C GLN A 839 5.60 -76.55 26.95
N GLN A 840 5.96 -75.95 25.80
CA GLN A 840 5.31 -74.75 25.27
C GLN A 840 4.03 -75.03 24.48
N VAL A 841 3.66 -76.30 24.31
CA VAL A 841 2.46 -76.74 23.57
C VAL A 841 1.24 -76.86 24.49
N GLU A 842 1.42 -77.18 25.78
CA GLU A 842 0.31 -77.35 26.73
C GLU A 842 -0.38 -76.02 27.09
N GLU A 843 0.32 -74.88 26.97
CA GLU A 843 -0.21 -73.55 27.30
C GLU A 843 -1.34 -73.09 26.36
N ASN A 844 -1.33 -73.53 25.10
CA ASN A 844 -2.38 -73.20 24.12
C ASN A 844 -3.75 -73.80 24.47
N SER A 845 -3.79 -74.97 25.12
CA SER A 845 -5.05 -75.65 25.47
C SER A 845 -5.90 -74.86 26.46
N ARG A 846 -5.30 -73.91 27.20
CA ARG A 846 -6.00 -73.17 28.27
C ARG A 846 -6.79 -71.95 27.77
N LEU A 847 -6.63 -71.55 26.52
CA LEU A 847 -7.31 -70.39 25.94
C LEU A 847 -8.65 -70.74 25.28
N GLU A 848 -8.83 -71.99 24.84
CA GLU A 848 -10.05 -72.45 24.14
C GLU A 848 -11.27 -72.57 25.07
N ASP A 849 -11.06 -72.89 26.36
CA ASP A 849 -12.16 -73.00 27.33
C ASP A 849 -12.86 -71.66 27.60
N LYS A 850 -12.16 -70.53 27.41
CA LYS A 850 -12.72 -69.19 27.64
C LYS A 850 -13.82 -68.81 26.63
N ILE A 851 -13.85 -69.47 25.47
CA ILE A 851 -14.79 -69.17 24.38
C ILE A 851 -16.15 -69.84 24.61
N ARG A 852 -16.21 -70.96 25.34
CA ARG A 852 -17.45 -71.75 25.52
C ARG A 852 -18.48 -71.12 26.47
N GLU A 853 -18.07 -70.27 27.41
CA GLU A 853 -19.00 -69.64 28.38
C GLU A 853 -19.91 -68.58 27.73
N LEU A 854 -19.46 -67.89 26.68
CA LEU A 854 -20.19 -66.74 26.10
C LEU A 854 -21.37 -67.15 25.19
N THR A 855 -21.42 -68.38 24.70
CA THR A 855 -22.47 -68.83 23.76
C THR A 855 -23.81 -69.14 24.45
N VAL A 856 -23.82 -69.47 25.74
CA VAL A 856 -25.02 -69.92 26.47
C VAL A 856 -25.99 -68.76 26.81
N ALA A 857 -25.50 -67.52 26.89
CA ALA A 857 -26.33 -66.37 27.27
C ALA A 857 -27.34 -65.95 26.18
N ILE A 858 -27.05 -66.21 24.91
CA ILE A 858 -27.80 -65.66 23.76
C ILE A 858 -29.15 -66.37 23.57
N THR A 859 -29.21 -67.69 23.74
CA THR A 859 -30.37 -68.52 23.42
C THR A 859 -31.55 -68.39 24.39
N THR A 860 -31.39 -67.67 25.51
CA THR A 860 -32.45 -67.54 26.53
C THR A 860 -33.43 -66.39 26.22
N GLN A 861 -33.02 -65.41 25.41
CA GLN A 861 -33.81 -64.19 25.17
C GLN A 861 -34.87 -64.35 24.07
N GLU A 862 -34.64 -65.22 23.09
CA GLU A 862 -35.50 -65.33 21.89
C GLU A 862 -36.88 -65.96 22.17
N ALA A 863 -36.99 -66.82 23.20
CA ALA A 863 -38.21 -67.57 23.51
C ALA A 863 -39.37 -66.73 24.10
N GLN A 864 -39.13 -65.49 24.54
CA GLN A 864 -40.18 -64.63 25.11
C GLN A 864 -41.04 -63.91 24.06
N CYS A 865 -40.52 -63.69 22.84
CA CYS A 865 -41.16 -62.82 21.85
C CYS A 865 -42.44 -63.39 21.21
N ASP A 866 -42.55 -64.72 21.06
CA ASP A 866 -43.62 -65.31 20.25
C ASP A 866 -44.96 -65.50 20.98
N LYS A 867 -44.97 -65.44 22.32
CA LYS A 867 -46.20 -65.65 23.11
C LYS A 867 -47.17 -64.45 23.04
N LEU A 868 -46.68 -63.26 22.68
CA LEU A 868 -47.48 -62.03 22.63
C LEU A 868 -48.24 -61.84 21.30
N ARG A 869 -47.78 -62.44 20.19
CA ARG A 869 -48.39 -62.21 18.86
C ARG A 869 -49.82 -62.76 18.73
N HIS A 870 -50.13 -63.87 19.41
CA HIS A 870 -51.39 -64.60 19.21
C HIS A 870 -52.62 -63.90 19.83
N MET A 871 -52.42 -62.91 20.72
CA MET A 871 -53.50 -62.28 21.47
C MET A 871 -54.15 -61.08 20.74
N VAL A 872 -53.49 -60.56 19.70
CA VAL A 872 -53.93 -59.38 18.93
C VAL A 872 -55.11 -59.73 18.02
N THR A 873 -55.01 -60.85 17.31
CA THR A 873 -55.93 -61.25 16.22
C THR A 873 -57.39 -61.34 16.67
N THR A 874 -57.65 -61.88 17.87
CA THR A 874 -59.02 -62.03 18.42
C THR A 874 -59.75 -60.72 18.75
N LYS A 875 -59.09 -59.56 18.72
CA LYS A 875 -59.74 -58.26 18.95
C LYS A 875 -60.16 -57.54 17.67
N GLU A 876 -59.65 -57.94 16.51
CA GLU A 876 -59.93 -57.28 15.23
C GLU A 876 -61.33 -57.63 14.72
N ASP A 877 -61.79 -58.86 14.94
CA ASP A 877 -63.12 -59.35 14.54
C ASP A 877 -64.30 -58.64 15.25
N MET A 878 -64.08 -57.98 16.38
CA MET A 878 -65.13 -57.25 17.10
C MET A 878 -65.34 -55.82 16.56
N VAL A 879 -64.39 -55.29 15.80
CA VAL A 879 -64.42 -53.93 15.23
C VAL A 879 -65.24 -53.86 13.95
N THR A 880 -65.35 -54.96 13.20
CA THR A 880 -66.11 -55.04 11.95
C THR A 880 -67.62 -54.94 12.19
N GLN A 881 -68.14 -55.56 13.26
CA GLN A 881 -69.57 -55.55 13.58
C GLN A 881 -70.10 -54.13 13.88
N LEU A 882 -69.33 -53.30 14.58
CA LEU A 882 -69.71 -51.93 14.94
C LEU A 882 -69.75 -50.95 13.75
N ARG A 883 -69.19 -51.32 12.59
CA ARG A 883 -69.25 -50.49 11.37
C ARG A 883 -70.61 -50.59 10.66
N SER A 884 -71.30 -51.74 10.77
CA SER A 884 -72.62 -51.97 10.17
C SER A 884 -73.67 -51.00 10.70
N ASP A 885 -73.68 -50.74 12.01
CA ASP A 885 -74.71 -49.93 12.66
C ASP A 885 -74.59 -48.42 12.33
N ALA A 886 -73.37 -47.96 11.99
CA ALA A 886 -73.10 -46.58 11.60
C ALA A 886 -73.71 -46.20 10.23
N GLU A 887 -73.80 -47.14 9.29
CA GLU A 887 -74.32 -46.87 7.94
C GLU A 887 -75.84 -46.65 7.93
N SER A 888 -76.56 -47.22 8.90
CA SER A 888 -78.01 -47.04 9.05
C SER A 888 -78.37 -45.59 9.41
N LEU A 889 -77.71 -45.00 10.42
CA LEU A 889 -77.92 -43.59 10.80
C LEU A 889 -77.58 -42.61 9.66
N SER A 890 -76.57 -42.92 8.84
CA SER A 890 -76.13 -42.06 7.74
C SER A 890 -77.24 -41.80 6.70
N ARG A 891 -78.15 -42.78 6.48
CA ARG A 891 -79.26 -42.62 5.53
C ARG A 891 -80.31 -41.64 6.02
N GLN A 892 -80.60 -41.63 7.32
CA GLN A 892 -81.59 -40.72 7.92
C GLN A 892 -81.09 -39.26 7.93
N GLN A 893 -79.78 -39.05 8.11
CA GLN A 893 -79.14 -37.73 8.06
C GLN A 893 -79.24 -37.07 6.67
N LYS A 894 -79.13 -37.83 5.58
CA LYS A 894 -79.19 -37.30 4.20
C LYS A 894 -80.52 -36.63 3.86
N GLU A 895 -81.64 -37.14 4.35
CA GLU A 895 -82.96 -36.57 4.03
C GLU A 895 -83.19 -35.22 4.73
N THR A 896 -82.69 -35.06 5.96
CA THR A 896 -82.69 -33.77 6.66
C THR A 896 -81.76 -32.75 6.01
N VAL A 897 -80.57 -33.17 5.53
CA VAL A 897 -79.62 -32.28 4.84
C VAL A 897 -80.21 -31.72 3.54
N SER A 898 -80.92 -32.53 2.75
CA SER A 898 -81.56 -32.04 1.51
C SER A 898 -82.56 -30.90 1.74
N LYS A 899 -83.34 -30.95 2.84
CA LYS A 899 -84.31 -29.90 3.21
C LYS A 899 -83.64 -28.64 3.80
N VAL A 900 -82.42 -28.77 4.31
CA VAL A 900 -81.58 -27.63 4.76
C VAL A 900 -80.91 -26.95 3.57
N LEU A 901 -80.36 -27.70 2.61
CA LEU A 901 -79.71 -27.14 1.41
C LEU A 901 -80.63 -26.20 0.61
N VAL A 902 -81.92 -26.51 0.45
CA VAL A 902 -82.88 -25.62 -0.24
C VAL A 902 -83.15 -24.32 0.54
N ARG A 903 -82.99 -24.33 1.87
CA ARG A 903 -83.03 -23.10 2.67
C ARG A 903 -81.71 -22.33 2.59
N ASP A 904 -80.58 -23.04 2.62
CA ASP A 904 -79.25 -22.45 2.49
C ASP A 904 -79.03 -21.80 1.11
N GLU A 905 -79.55 -22.35 0.01
CA GLU A 905 -79.49 -21.70 -1.31
C GLU A 905 -80.24 -20.36 -1.35
N ASN A 906 -81.41 -20.28 -0.69
CA ASN A 906 -82.20 -19.05 -0.63
C ASN A 906 -81.56 -18.02 0.32
N ILE A 907 -80.99 -18.49 1.43
CA ILE A 907 -80.18 -17.67 2.34
C ILE A 907 -78.88 -17.22 1.66
N GLN A 908 -78.24 -18.04 0.83
CA GLN A 908 -77.06 -17.68 0.03
C GLN A 908 -77.38 -16.64 -1.04
N LYS A 909 -78.54 -16.70 -1.71
CA LYS A 909 -78.94 -15.65 -2.66
C LYS A 909 -79.09 -14.29 -1.96
N LEU A 910 -79.78 -14.25 -0.82
CA LEU A 910 -79.90 -13.03 -0.01
C LEU A 910 -78.56 -12.58 0.59
N ASN A 911 -77.74 -13.51 1.09
CA ASN A 911 -76.41 -13.19 1.62
C ASN A 911 -75.40 -12.79 0.53
N THR A 912 -75.55 -13.23 -0.72
CA THR A 912 -74.72 -12.76 -1.83
C THR A 912 -75.16 -11.39 -2.35
N GLU A 913 -76.44 -11.03 -2.27
CA GLU A 913 -76.88 -9.65 -2.54
C GLU A 913 -76.49 -8.68 -1.43
N ILE A 914 -76.73 -9.03 -0.15
CA ILE A 914 -76.23 -8.28 1.01
C ILE A 914 -74.70 -8.23 0.98
N GLY A 915 -74.04 -9.33 0.57
CA GLY A 915 -72.60 -9.42 0.38
C GLY A 915 -72.09 -8.50 -0.72
N LYS A 916 -72.74 -8.44 -1.89
CA LYS A 916 -72.40 -7.50 -2.98
C LYS A 916 -72.60 -6.05 -2.55
N LEU A 917 -73.67 -5.74 -1.82
CA LEU A 917 -73.93 -4.38 -1.32
C LEU A 917 -72.94 -3.97 -0.22
N LYS A 918 -72.62 -4.87 0.72
CA LYS A 918 -71.56 -4.65 1.72
C LYS A 918 -70.18 -4.58 1.09
N ALA A 919 -69.88 -5.40 0.08
CA ALA A 919 -68.62 -5.36 -0.66
C ALA A 919 -68.49 -4.02 -1.40
N LYS A 920 -69.51 -3.58 -2.14
CA LYS A 920 -69.50 -2.29 -2.84
C LYS A 920 -69.42 -1.09 -1.90
N HIS A 921 -70.01 -1.18 -0.70
CA HIS A 921 -69.83 -0.18 0.35
C HIS A 921 -68.43 -0.24 0.96
N GLN A 922 -67.90 -1.42 1.28
CA GLN A 922 -66.55 -1.59 1.81
C GLN A 922 -65.47 -1.24 0.77
N GLU A 923 -65.72 -1.44 -0.51
CA GLU A 923 -64.87 -1.05 -1.62
C GLU A 923 -64.82 0.48 -1.71
N LYS A 924 -65.97 1.17 -1.72
CA LYS A 924 -65.99 2.63 -1.55
C LYS A 924 -65.33 3.11 -0.26
N THR A 925 -65.52 2.42 0.87
CA THR A 925 -64.85 2.78 2.12
C THR A 925 -63.34 2.52 2.04
N LYS A 926 -62.88 1.46 1.34
CA LYS A 926 -61.47 1.18 1.08
C LYS A 926 -60.86 2.16 0.11
N GLU A 927 -61.56 2.58 -0.94
CA GLU A 927 -61.15 3.64 -1.86
C GLU A 927 -61.01 4.97 -1.11
N LEU A 928 -61.98 5.30 -0.24
CA LEU A 928 -61.97 6.55 0.52
C LEU A 928 -60.86 6.52 1.60
N VAL A 929 -60.66 5.39 2.30
CA VAL A 929 -59.54 5.18 3.23
C VAL A 929 -58.20 5.11 2.50
N ALA A 930 -58.12 4.51 1.31
CA ALA A 930 -56.90 4.50 0.49
C ALA A 930 -56.56 5.91 0.01
N CYS A 931 -57.54 6.69 -0.43
CA CYS A 931 -57.36 8.10 -0.78
C CYS A 931 -56.94 8.93 0.45
N THR A 932 -57.53 8.69 1.62
CA THR A 932 -57.12 9.36 2.88
C THR A 932 -55.69 8.98 3.27
N ASN A 933 -55.33 7.71 3.15
CA ASN A 933 -53.97 7.20 3.40
C ASN A 933 -52.97 7.71 2.37
N GLU A 934 -53.38 7.89 1.11
CA GLU A 934 -52.53 8.43 0.05
C GLU A 934 -52.31 9.94 0.23
N ILE A 935 -53.34 10.68 0.64
CA ILE A 935 -53.20 12.08 1.08
C ILE A 935 -52.29 12.18 2.31
N ALA A 936 -52.40 11.25 3.26
CA ALA A 936 -51.51 11.18 4.43
C ALA A 936 -50.06 10.87 4.04
N LYS A 937 -49.81 9.90 3.15
CA LYS A 937 -48.48 9.62 2.60
C LYS A 937 -47.92 10.78 1.79
N GLN A 938 -48.74 11.45 0.98
CA GLN A 938 -48.33 12.64 0.24
C GLN A 938 -47.99 13.78 1.20
N SER A 939 -48.74 13.94 2.30
CA SER A 939 -48.42 14.90 3.36
C SER A 939 -47.14 14.54 4.11
N GLU A 940 -46.90 13.26 4.42
CA GLU A 940 -45.62 12.80 4.98
C GLU A 940 -44.46 12.94 3.99
N LEU A 941 -44.70 12.70 2.70
CA LEU A 941 -43.70 12.86 1.64
C LEU A 941 -43.34 14.34 1.48
N ILE A 942 -44.32 15.24 1.46
CA ILE A 942 -44.10 16.69 1.49
C ILE A 942 -43.30 17.08 2.75
N LYS A 943 -43.65 16.54 3.92
CA LYS A 943 -42.94 16.81 5.17
C LYS A 943 -41.51 16.26 5.19
N LYS A 944 -41.27 15.10 4.58
CA LYS A 944 -39.94 14.52 4.35
C LYS A 944 -39.15 15.35 3.33
N LEU A 945 -39.76 15.78 2.23
CA LEU A 945 -39.15 16.64 1.21
C LEU A 945 -38.78 18.01 1.78
N GLN A 946 -39.63 18.60 2.63
CA GLN A 946 -39.33 19.81 3.40
C GLN A 946 -38.17 19.58 4.37
N GLY A 947 -38.13 18.42 5.05
CA GLY A 947 -37.02 18.02 5.92
C GLY A 947 -35.70 17.86 5.15
N THR A 948 -35.69 17.17 4.01
CA THR A 948 -34.50 17.02 3.16
C THR A 948 -34.10 18.32 2.49
N LEU A 949 -35.04 19.22 2.18
CA LEU A 949 -34.71 20.55 1.65
C LEU A 949 -34.04 21.41 2.72
N ALA A 950 -34.56 21.40 3.96
CA ALA A 950 -33.93 22.05 5.10
C ALA A 950 -32.55 21.44 5.41
N GLN A 951 -32.41 20.12 5.33
CA GLN A 951 -31.12 19.43 5.49
C GLN A 951 -30.14 19.82 4.37
N CYS A 952 -30.55 19.81 3.09
CA CYS A 952 -29.70 20.28 1.99
C CYS A 952 -29.28 21.74 2.14
N HIS A 953 -30.14 22.62 2.69
CA HIS A 953 -29.74 24.00 3.00
C HIS A 953 -28.69 24.05 4.11
N GLN A 954 -28.85 23.26 5.18
CA GLN A 954 -27.86 23.15 6.26
C GLN A 954 -26.53 22.56 5.74
N ASP A 955 -26.59 21.50 4.92
CA ASP A 955 -25.43 20.85 4.32
C ASP A 955 -24.70 21.80 3.36
N LEU A 956 -25.43 22.60 2.58
CA LEU A 956 -24.86 23.65 1.73
C LEU A 956 -24.18 24.75 2.55
N ASP A 957 -24.79 25.23 3.63
CA ASP A 957 -24.18 26.23 4.51
C ASP A 957 -22.94 25.67 5.23
N ASP A 958 -22.93 24.38 5.58
CA ASP A 958 -21.77 23.75 6.20
C ASP A 958 -20.66 23.40 5.17
N VAL A 959 -21.01 23.08 3.92
CA VAL A 959 -20.06 23.04 2.79
C VAL A 959 -19.48 24.43 2.53
N ARG A 960 -20.30 25.48 2.62
CA ARG A 960 -19.87 26.87 2.41
C ARG A 960 -18.90 27.32 3.49
N LYS A 961 -19.20 27.08 4.78
CA LYS A 961 -18.29 27.33 5.91
C LYS A 961 -16.98 26.54 5.80
N ARG A 962 -17.04 25.27 5.36
CA ARG A 962 -15.83 24.48 5.08
C ARG A 962 -15.01 25.10 3.95
N GLY A 963 -15.65 25.51 2.85
CA GLY A 963 -14.98 26.21 1.75
C GLY A 963 -14.37 27.56 2.16
N GLU A 964 -15.04 28.32 3.02
CA GLU A 964 -14.53 29.57 3.61
C GLU A 964 -13.34 29.32 4.54
N ALA A 965 -13.37 28.26 5.36
CA ALA A 965 -12.24 27.85 6.21
C ALA A 965 -11.05 27.31 5.39
N ASP A 966 -11.30 26.50 4.36
CA ASP A 966 -10.28 25.99 3.44
C ASP A 966 -9.64 27.13 2.63
N LEU A 967 -10.40 28.16 2.27
CA LEU A 967 -9.88 29.38 1.63
C LEU A 967 -9.01 30.18 2.61
N ALA A 968 -9.47 30.40 3.85
CA ALA A 968 -8.68 31.08 4.87
C ALA A 968 -7.35 30.35 5.15
N HIS A 969 -7.36 29.02 5.27
CA HIS A 969 -6.15 28.22 5.42
C HIS A 969 -5.25 28.28 4.18
N LYS A 970 -5.81 28.36 2.97
CA LYS A 970 -5.02 28.56 1.75
C LYS A 970 -4.40 29.94 1.68
N ASP A 971 -5.11 30.99 2.10
CA ASP A 971 -4.58 32.35 2.17
C ASP A 971 -3.46 32.47 3.23
N GLU A 972 -3.60 31.82 4.39
CA GLU A 972 -2.54 31.70 5.40
C GLU A 972 -1.33 30.90 4.86
N ALA A 973 -1.55 29.79 4.15
CA ALA A 973 -0.47 29.01 3.53
C ALA A 973 0.23 29.78 2.39
N ILE A 974 -0.51 30.53 1.57
CA ILE A 974 0.06 31.41 0.54
C ILE A 974 0.90 32.50 1.19
N LYS A 975 0.42 33.10 2.29
CA LYS A 975 1.18 34.10 3.05
C LYS A 975 2.47 33.51 3.62
N HIS A 976 2.42 32.34 4.25
CA HIS A 976 3.62 31.65 4.73
C HIS A 976 4.61 31.37 3.59
N LEU A 977 4.14 30.86 2.43
CA LEU A 977 4.99 30.64 1.26
C LEU A 977 5.56 31.94 0.67
N GLN A 978 4.89 33.09 0.83
CA GLN A 978 5.41 34.40 0.45
C GLN A 978 6.49 34.90 1.41
N ASP A 979 6.27 34.71 2.73
CA ASP A 979 7.25 35.04 3.77
C ASP A 979 8.51 34.17 3.62
N ASP A 980 8.35 32.84 3.44
CA ASP A 980 9.43 31.88 3.17
C ASP A 980 10.20 32.21 1.88
N LEU A 981 9.50 32.65 0.82
CA LEU A 981 10.12 33.07 -0.43
C LEU A 981 10.96 34.35 -0.26
N MET A 982 10.48 35.33 0.52
CA MET A 982 11.26 36.53 0.85
C MET A 982 12.46 36.21 1.74
N GLU A 983 12.31 35.30 2.71
CA GLU A 983 13.43 34.84 3.52
C GLU A 983 14.47 34.11 2.66
N SER A 984 14.04 33.19 1.79
CA SER A 984 14.92 32.48 0.86
C SER A 984 15.64 33.43 -0.12
N GLN A 985 14.97 34.46 -0.64
CA GLN A 985 15.61 35.50 -1.45
C GLN A 985 16.64 36.32 -0.66
N THR A 986 16.37 36.58 0.62
CA THR A 986 17.28 37.29 1.52
C THR A 986 18.51 36.44 1.83
N GLN A 987 18.31 35.16 2.15
CA GLN A 987 19.38 34.18 2.36
C GLN A 987 20.21 33.97 1.09
N HIS A 988 19.60 33.83 -0.09
CA HIS A 988 20.31 33.75 -1.37
C HIS A 988 21.16 34.99 -1.62
N SER A 989 20.64 36.19 -1.32
CA SER A 989 21.39 37.44 -1.43
C SER A 989 22.57 37.49 -0.45
N ALA A 990 22.42 36.96 0.77
CA ALA A 990 23.52 36.84 1.73
C ALA A 990 24.60 35.86 1.23
N CYS A 991 24.22 34.65 0.81
CA CYS A 991 25.14 33.66 0.26
C CYS A 991 25.86 34.16 -1.00
N TYR A 992 25.17 34.92 -1.87
CA TYR A 992 25.79 35.56 -3.04
C TYR A 992 26.86 36.59 -2.61
N ASN A 993 26.57 37.41 -1.61
CA ASN A 993 27.55 38.37 -1.07
C ASN A 993 28.74 37.68 -0.38
N GLU A 994 28.54 36.52 0.24
CA GLU A 994 29.64 35.69 0.78
C GLU A 994 30.47 35.05 -0.34
N LEU A 995 29.84 34.56 -1.41
CA LEU A 995 30.53 34.04 -2.58
C LEU A 995 31.44 35.11 -3.22
N VAL A 996 30.93 36.33 -3.41
CA VAL A 996 31.72 37.46 -3.93
C VAL A 996 32.92 37.77 -3.03
N LYS A 997 32.77 37.76 -1.70
CA LYS A 997 33.91 37.92 -0.77
C LYS A 997 34.93 36.80 -0.91
N ILE A 998 34.49 35.55 -1.02
CA ILE A 998 35.38 34.40 -1.23
C ILE A 998 36.11 34.51 -2.58
N GLU A 999 35.46 35.01 -3.62
CA GLU A 999 36.10 35.30 -4.91
C GLU A 999 37.15 36.43 -4.81
N GLU A 1000 36.87 37.50 -4.07
CA GLU A 1000 37.83 38.57 -3.76
C GLU A 1000 39.03 38.05 -2.95
N GLU A 1001 38.79 37.26 -1.88
CA GLU A 1001 39.83 36.63 -1.07
C GLU A 1001 40.68 35.63 -1.88
N LEU A 1002 40.06 34.85 -2.77
CA LEU A 1002 40.77 33.95 -3.69
C LEU A 1002 41.64 34.72 -4.70
N GLU A 1003 41.19 35.89 -5.18
CA GLU A 1003 42.00 36.71 -6.09
C GLU A 1003 43.19 37.35 -5.37
N ILE A 1004 43.01 37.77 -4.10
CA ILE A 1004 44.11 38.19 -3.22
C ILE A 1004 45.11 37.03 -3.02
N LEU A 1005 44.64 35.83 -2.67
CA LEU A 1005 45.48 34.64 -2.48
C LEU A 1005 46.21 34.21 -3.76
N LYS A 1006 45.61 34.34 -4.94
CA LYS A 1006 46.30 34.16 -6.24
C LYS A 1006 47.40 35.20 -6.42
N GLY A 1007 47.16 36.45 -6.04
CA GLY A 1007 48.14 37.54 -6.04
C GLY A 1007 49.33 37.22 -5.13
N GLU A 1008 49.08 36.80 -3.89
CA GLU A 1008 50.08 36.39 -2.92
C GLU A 1008 50.86 35.15 -3.40
N HIS A 1009 50.19 34.11 -3.92
CA HIS A 1009 50.84 32.94 -4.49
C HIS A 1009 51.70 33.30 -5.70
N SER A 1010 51.26 34.23 -6.56
CA SER A 1010 52.06 34.73 -7.69
C SER A 1010 53.30 35.50 -7.21
N HIS A 1011 53.19 36.24 -6.11
CA HIS A 1011 54.32 36.93 -5.49
C HIS A 1011 55.30 35.96 -4.82
N LEU A 1012 54.80 35.04 -3.99
CA LEU A 1012 55.58 33.96 -3.36
C LEU A 1012 56.32 33.11 -4.40
N ASN A 1013 55.67 32.77 -5.52
CA ASN A 1013 56.31 32.01 -6.59
C ASN A 1013 57.45 32.79 -7.27
N LYS A 1014 57.33 34.12 -7.44
CA LYS A 1014 58.43 34.97 -7.93
C LYS A 1014 59.58 35.03 -6.92
N THR A 1015 59.28 35.11 -5.63
CA THR A 1015 60.29 35.10 -4.55
C THR A 1015 60.98 33.72 -4.42
N ALA A 1016 60.24 32.63 -4.59
CA ALA A 1016 60.77 31.27 -4.66
C ALA A 1016 61.66 31.07 -5.91
N GLN A 1017 61.28 31.62 -7.06
CA GLN A 1017 62.11 31.60 -8.27
C GLN A 1017 63.39 32.43 -8.08
N ALA A 1018 63.30 33.63 -7.48
CA ALA A 1018 64.47 34.47 -7.19
C ALA A 1018 65.45 33.80 -6.22
N SER A 1019 64.95 33.25 -5.11
CA SER A 1019 65.77 32.49 -4.16
C SER A 1019 66.33 31.19 -4.74
N SER A 1020 65.61 30.51 -5.64
CA SER A 1020 66.15 29.38 -6.39
C SER A 1020 67.30 29.78 -7.32
N MET A 1021 67.23 30.97 -7.95
CA MET A 1021 68.33 31.51 -8.76
C MET A 1021 69.52 31.92 -7.90
N GLU A 1022 69.28 32.47 -6.70
CA GLU A 1022 70.31 32.78 -5.72
C GLU A 1022 71.01 31.52 -5.18
N ILE A 1023 70.24 30.47 -4.85
CA ILE A 1023 70.78 29.15 -4.45
C ILE A 1023 71.63 28.57 -5.58
N ALA A 1024 71.20 28.64 -6.84
CA ALA A 1024 72.00 28.17 -7.97
C ALA A 1024 73.31 28.97 -8.10
N ALA A 1025 73.26 30.30 -7.98
CA ALA A 1025 74.46 31.14 -8.02
C ALA A 1025 75.42 30.86 -6.84
N LEU A 1026 74.89 30.59 -5.65
CA LEU A 1026 75.67 30.17 -4.48
C LEU A 1026 76.26 28.77 -4.64
N GLN A 1027 75.55 27.84 -5.30
CA GLN A 1027 76.07 26.51 -5.66
C GLN A 1027 77.20 26.61 -6.69
N ASP A 1028 77.08 27.48 -7.70
CA ASP A 1028 78.17 27.75 -8.66
C ASP A 1028 79.40 28.36 -7.96
N GLN A 1029 79.19 29.31 -7.04
CA GLN A 1029 80.26 29.86 -6.21
C GLN A 1029 80.91 28.80 -5.30
N MET A 1030 80.11 27.90 -4.72
CA MET A 1030 80.61 26.80 -3.89
C MET A 1030 81.46 25.83 -4.72
N HIS A 1031 81.00 25.41 -5.91
CA HIS A 1031 81.79 24.58 -6.83
C HIS A 1031 83.08 25.28 -7.27
N GLN A 1032 83.04 26.59 -7.52
CA GLN A 1032 84.23 27.37 -7.86
C GLN A 1032 85.22 27.42 -6.68
N LEU A 1033 84.74 27.60 -5.45
CA LEU A 1033 85.58 27.57 -4.24
C LEU A 1033 86.13 26.16 -3.95
N GLU A 1034 85.38 25.10 -4.22
CA GLU A 1034 85.85 23.70 -4.13
C GLU A 1034 86.92 23.40 -5.19
N LEU A 1035 86.76 23.92 -6.41
CA LEU A 1035 87.76 23.84 -7.47
C LEU A 1035 89.03 24.61 -7.10
N ASP A 1036 88.91 25.84 -6.60
CA ASP A 1036 90.06 26.65 -6.15
C ASP A 1036 90.74 26.04 -4.91
N LEU A 1037 89.98 25.42 -4.01
CA LEU A 1037 90.51 24.62 -2.89
C LEU A 1037 91.27 23.40 -3.40
N THR A 1038 90.74 22.68 -4.40
CA THR A 1038 91.42 21.53 -5.02
C THR A 1038 92.71 21.97 -5.71
N ILE A 1039 92.69 23.07 -6.46
CA ILE A 1039 93.86 23.66 -7.12
C ILE A 1039 94.90 24.11 -6.08
N THR A 1040 94.50 24.71 -4.97
CA THR A 1040 95.43 25.12 -3.91
C THR A 1040 95.96 23.93 -3.11
N GLN A 1041 95.18 22.87 -2.90
CA GLN A 1041 95.65 21.60 -2.33
C GLN A 1041 96.68 20.91 -3.23
N GLU A 1042 96.46 20.82 -4.54
CA GLU A 1042 97.46 20.21 -5.45
C GLU A 1042 98.71 21.11 -5.61
N LYS A 1043 98.55 22.44 -5.58
CA LYS A 1043 99.70 23.37 -5.46
C LYS A 1043 100.48 23.14 -4.16
N HIS A 1044 99.79 22.99 -3.02
CA HIS A 1044 100.45 22.71 -1.74
C HIS A 1044 101.14 21.34 -1.76
N ARG A 1045 100.51 20.30 -2.28
CA ARG A 1045 101.08 18.96 -2.48
C ARG A 1045 102.29 18.99 -3.42
N THR A 1046 102.27 19.80 -4.46
CA THR A 1046 103.41 20.01 -5.38
C THR A 1046 104.54 20.76 -4.69
N ALA A 1047 104.25 21.83 -3.96
CA ALA A 1047 105.23 22.55 -3.16
C ALA A 1047 105.82 21.65 -2.05
N GLN A 1048 105.02 20.78 -1.43
CA GLN A 1048 105.48 19.83 -0.40
C GLN A 1048 106.36 18.73 -1.00
N LYS A 1049 106.07 18.24 -2.22
CA LYS A 1049 106.99 17.38 -2.99
C LYS A 1049 108.28 18.11 -3.33
N GLU A 1050 108.20 19.38 -3.72
CA GLU A 1050 109.38 20.19 -4.03
C GLU A 1050 110.24 20.45 -2.78
N VAL A 1051 109.62 20.79 -1.64
CA VAL A 1051 110.29 20.90 -0.34
C VAL A 1051 110.92 19.55 0.02
N SER A 1052 110.19 18.43 -0.06
CA SER A 1052 110.75 17.09 0.22
C SER A 1052 111.91 16.73 -0.71
N SER A 1053 111.85 17.15 -1.98
CA SER A 1053 112.94 16.98 -2.96
C SER A 1053 114.14 17.87 -2.62
N ARG A 1054 113.90 19.12 -2.22
CA ARG A 1054 114.94 20.05 -1.73
C ARG A 1054 115.55 19.53 -0.43
N ASP A 1055 114.77 18.96 0.47
CA ASP A 1055 115.24 18.33 1.71
C ASP A 1055 116.06 17.07 1.42
N GLN A 1056 115.68 16.24 0.43
CA GLN A 1056 116.53 15.14 -0.05
C GLN A 1056 117.83 15.64 -0.70
N VAL A 1057 117.80 16.77 -1.41
CA VAL A 1057 119.01 17.42 -1.95
C VAL A 1057 119.86 18.03 -0.84
N ILE A 1058 119.26 18.65 0.18
CA ILE A 1058 119.96 19.15 1.37
C ILE A 1058 120.59 17.98 2.10
N LEU A 1059 119.86 16.90 2.39
CA LEU A 1059 120.39 15.70 3.02
C LEU A 1059 121.52 15.04 2.19
N ARG A 1060 121.44 15.06 0.86
CA ARG A 1060 122.57 14.65 0.00
C ARG A 1060 123.74 15.60 0.12
N LEU A 1061 123.54 16.91 -0.03
CA LEU A 1061 124.60 17.91 0.12
C LEU A 1061 125.21 17.91 1.53
N GLN A 1062 124.44 17.50 2.54
CA GLN A 1062 124.87 17.38 3.92
C GLN A 1062 125.63 16.08 4.15
N ALA A 1063 125.22 14.96 3.54
CA ALA A 1063 126.03 13.74 3.47
C ALA A 1063 127.31 13.93 2.62
N ASP A 1064 127.26 14.72 1.55
CA ASP A 1064 128.40 15.10 0.72
C ASP A 1064 129.33 16.07 1.46
N LEU A 1065 128.77 16.98 2.27
CA LEU A 1065 129.53 17.88 3.15
C LEU A 1065 130.15 17.10 4.32
N ASP A 1066 129.44 16.14 4.92
CA ASP A 1066 129.98 15.26 5.95
C ASP A 1066 131.06 14.35 5.35
N THR A 1067 130.85 13.82 4.14
CA THR A 1067 131.87 13.06 3.38
C THR A 1067 133.05 13.94 3.01
N ALA A 1068 132.84 15.20 2.60
CA ALA A 1068 133.91 16.15 2.34
C ALA A 1068 134.63 16.58 3.61
N THR A 1069 133.93 16.66 4.75
CA THR A 1069 134.48 16.96 6.07
C THR A 1069 135.25 15.76 6.63
N GLN A 1070 134.80 14.54 6.37
CA GLN A 1070 135.48 13.29 6.69
C GLN A 1070 136.69 13.08 5.77
N ASN A 1071 136.59 13.42 4.48
CA ASN A 1071 137.72 13.44 3.54
C ASN A 1071 138.71 14.57 3.87
N TYR A 1072 138.25 15.72 4.36
CA TYR A 1072 139.12 16.79 4.87
C TYR A 1072 139.79 16.38 6.18
N SER A 1073 139.05 15.76 7.10
CA SER A 1073 139.57 15.15 8.33
C SER A 1073 140.61 14.08 8.01
N GLY A 1074 140.30 13.16 7.10
CA GLY A 1074 141.21 12.13 6.59
C GLY A 1074 142.41 12.73 5.87
N SER A 1075 142.21 13.78 5.06
CA SER A 1075 143.31 14.53 4.41
C SER A 1075 144.17 15.27 5.43
N LEU A 1076 143.61 15.72 6.56
CA LEU A 1076 144.30 16.42 7.65
C LEU A 1076 144.99 15.44 8.60
N GLU A 1077 144.46 14.22 8.75
CA GLU A 1077 145.14 13.07 9.34
C GLU A 1077 146.28 12.56 8.43
N GLU A 1078 146.08 12.47 7.12
CA GLU A 1078 147.15 12.24 6.14
C GLU A 1078 148.16 13.39 6.14
N LEU A 1079 147.74 14.65 6.32
CA LEU A 1079 148.66 15.78 6.47
C LEU A 1079 149.42 15.69 7.79
N LYS A 1080 148.81 15.18 8.87
CA LYS A 1080 149.50 14.82 10.13
C LYS A 1080 150.45 13.64 9.96
N VAL A 1081 150.08 12.63 9.18
CA VAL A 1081 150.95 11.49 8.84
C VAL A 1081 152.12 11.99 8.01
N ASN A 1082 151.89 12.79 6.97
CA ASN A 1082 152.90 13.45 6.16
C ASN A 1082 153.73 14.47 6.95
N GLU A 1083 153.17 15.15 7.96
CA GLU A 1083 153.92 16.01 8.87
C GLU A 1083 154.78 15.18 9.83
N ASN A 1084 154.28 14.01 10.27
CA ASN A 1084 155.04 13.05 11.06
C ASN A 1084 156.09 12.30 10.22
N GLU A 1085 155.86 12.08 8.93
CA GLU A 1085 156.83 11.58 7.96
C GLU A 1085 157.82 12.67 7.58
N MET A 1086 157.43 13.94 7.47
CA MET A 1086 158.34 15.09 7.38
C MET A 1086 159.16 15.25 8.66
N LYS A 1087 158.60 14.98 9.85
CA LYS A 1087 159.36 14.94 11.11
C LYS A 1087 160.31 13.75 11.15
N ARG A 1088 159.90 12.56 10.69
CA ARG A 1088 160.78 11.38 10.53
C ARG A 1088 161.87 11.64 9.50
N MET A 1089 161.55 12.21 8.35
CA MET A 1089 162.50 12.56 7.29
C MET A 1089 163.42 13.71 7.74
N SER A 1090 162.93 14.70 8.47
CA SER A 1090 163.76 15.73 9.12
C SER A 1090 164.67 15.14 10.20
N THR A 1091 164.20 14.17 10.97
CA THR A 1091 165.02 13.42 11.93
C THR A 1091 166.07 12.58 11.19
N ARG A 1092 165.70 11.96 10.07
CA ARG A 1092 166.58 11.18 9.18
C ARG A 1092 167.57 12.06 8.41
N LEU A 1093 167.21 13.31 8.12
CA LEU A 1093 168.08 14.33 7.51
C LEU A 1093 169.05 14.89 8.56
N LYS A 1094 168.61 15.08 9.81
CA LYS A 1094 169.50 15.35 10.96
C LYS A 1094 170.42 14.16 11.26
N GLN A 1095 169.93 12.93 11.12
CA GLN A 1095 170.72 11.71 11.29
C GLN A 1095 171.74 11.55 10.15
N MET A 1096 171.36 11.78 8.89
CA MET A 1096 172.29 11.88 7.75
C MET A 1096 173.28 13.04 7.90
N GLN A 1097 172.88 14.18 8.44
CA GLN A 1097 173.79 15.30 8.76
C GLN A 1097 174.73 14.98 9.92
N GLN A 1098 174.33 14.11 10.86
CA GLN A 1098 175.19 13.58 11.89
C GLN A 1098 176.13 12.51 11.32
N GLU A 1099 175.65 11.59 10.48
CA GLU A 1099 176.46 10.60 9.76
C GLU A 1099 177.49 11.26 8.83
N ILE A 1100 177.20 12.43 8.25
CA ILE A 1100 178.16 13.24 7.49
C ILE A 1100 179.21 13.90 8.41
N ARG A 1101 178.86 14.26 9.65
CA ARG A 1101 179.84 14.72 10.65
C ARG A 1101 180.70 13.57 11.16
N ASP A 1102 180.08 12.46 11.55
CA ASP A 1102 180.75 11.26 12.04
C ASP A 1102 181.65 10.64 10.94
N ALA A 1103 181.29 10.78 9.66
CA ALA A 1103 182.15 10.40 8.52
C ALA A 1103 183.33 11.37 8.30
N ASN A 1104 183.16 12.67 8.55
CA ASN A 1104 184.27 13.63 8.53
C ASN A 1104 185.20 13.42 9.74
N ASP A 1105 184.66 13.23 10.94
CA ASP A 1105 185.43 12.90 12.15
C ASP A 1105 186.14 11.54 11.99
N SER A 1106 185.53 10.58 11.28
CA SER A 1106 186.19 9.32 10.89
C SER A 1106 187.27 9.51 9.82
N LEU A 1107 187.16 10.49 8.93
CA LEU A 1107 188.22 10.84 7.96
C LEU A 1107 189.39 11.51 8.67
N ASP A 1108 189.15 12.41 9.62
CA ASP A 1108 190.20 13.03 10.43
C ASP A 1108 190.84 12.02 11.39
N ALA A 1109 190.08 11.06 11.94
CA ALA A 1109 190.65 9.94 12.70
C ALA A 1109 191.51 9.00 11.82
N LYS A 1110 191.15 8.81 10.53
CA LYS A 1110 191.96 8.04 9.57
C LYS A 1110 193.23 8.80 9.15
N ASN A 1111 193.16 10.12 8.97
CA ASN A 1111 194.33 10.97 8.76
C ASN A 1111 195.25 10.98 9.99
N GLY A 1112 194.68 10.97 11.19
CA GLY A 1112 195.40 10.74 12.45
C GLY A 1112 196.12 9.38 12.49
N GLN A 1113 195.43 8.29 12.11
CA GLN A 1113 196.05 6.96 12.00
C GLN A 1113 197.14 6.87 10.93
N ILE A 1114 197.06 7.64 9.84
CA ILE A 1114 198.14 7.72 8.84
C ILE A 1114 199.36 8.42 9.46
N ALA A 1115 199.18 9.58 10.10
CA ALA A 1115 200.28 10.28 10.79
C ALA A 1115 200.90 9.46 11.95
N GLU A 1116 200.09 8.65 12.63
CA GLU A 1116 200.57 7.74 13.69
C GLU A 1116 201.26 6.49 13.12
N SER A 1117 200.85 6.03 11.92
CA SER A 1117 201.55 4.98 11.17
C SER A 1117 202.89 5.46 10.62
N GLU A 1118 202.97 6.70 10.12
CA GLU A 1118 204.24 7.34 9.74
C GLU A 1118 205.18 7.48 10.94
N LYS A 1119 204.66 7.88 12.11
CA LYS A 1119 205.44 7.90 13.37
C LYS A 1119 205.94 6.51 13.78
N LYS A 1120 205.15 5.46 13.56
CA LYS A 1120 205.50 4.08 13.93
C LYS A 1120 206.46 3.43 12.93
N ILE A 1121 206.44 3.85 11.67
CA ILE A 1121 207.46 3.51 10.67
C ILE A 1121 208.77 4.25 11.00
N GLN A 1122 208.73 5.54 11.35
CA GLN A 1122 209.92 6.28 11.78
C GLN A 1122 210.55 5.73 13.08
N GLN A 1123 209.75 5.18 13.99
CA GLN A 1123 210.24 4.50 15.20
C GLN A 1123 210.76 3.07 14.97
N LEU A 1124 210.45 2.44 13.83
CA LEU A 1124 211.02 1.14 13.44
C LEU A 1124 212.23 1.29 12.50
N GLN A 1125 212.30 2.35 11.69
CA GLN A 1125 213.47 2.65 10.87
C GLN A 1125 214.65 3.22 11.68
N HIS A 1126 214.39 3.90 12.81
CA HIS A 1126 215.46 4.28 13.76
C HIS A 1126 216.09 3.07 14.50
N ALA A 1127 215.50 1.87 14.38
CA ALA A 1127 216.06 0.63 14.94
C ALA A 1127 216.87 -0.20 13.92
N GLU A 1128 216.87 0.16 12.63
CA GLU A 1128 217.56 -0.61 11.56
C GLU A 1128 218.86 0.08 11.07
N GLU A 1129 218.95 1.42 11.15
CA GLU A 1129 220.18 2.19 10.84
C GLU A 1129 221.21 2.28 11.99
N MET A 1130 221.04 1.50 13.07
CA MET A 1130 222.11 1.19 14.02
C MET A 1130 222.79 -0.17 13.72
N ALA A 1131 222.42 -0.84 12.61
CA ALA A 1131 222.96 -2.16 12.25
C ALA A 1131 223.24 -2.42 10.75
N VAL A 1132 223.21 -1.42 9.86
CA VAL A 1132 224.07 -1.38 8.65
C VAL A 1132 224.49 0.08 8.38
N GLN A 1133 225.76 0.27 8.00
CA GLN A 1133 226.38 1.58 7.72
C GLN A 1133 226.15 2.05 6.26
N GLU A 1134 226.47 3.35 6.04
CA GLU A 1134 226.88 3.99 4.77
C GLU A 1134 225.83 4.63 3.83
N THR A 1135 225.88 5.98 3.80
CA THR A 1135 225.44 6.92 2.72
C THR A 1135 223.91 7.05 2.48
N GLY A 1136 223.33 8.19 2.08
CA GLY A 1136 223.83 9.51 1.64
C GLY A 1136 222.62 10.42 1.26
N PRO A 1137 222.79 11.73 0.98
CA PRO A 1137 221.75 12.71 1.36
C PRO A 1137 220.90 13.38 0.26
N GLY A 1138 219.71 13.85 0.67
CA GLY A 1138 218.98 15.01 0.07
C GLY A 1138 217.93 14.70 -1.01
N LYS A 1139 217.10 15.65 -1.47
CA LYS A 1139 216.82 17.05 -1.06
C LYS A 1139 215.67 17.61 -1.95
N THR A 1140 214.82 18.52 -1.42
CA THR A 1140 214.07 19.58 -2.18
C THR A 1140 213.04 19.13 -3.27
N THR A 1141 212.03 19.89 -3.77
CA THR A 1141 211.55 21.31 -3.64
C THR A 1141 210.16 21.49 -4.30
N HIS A 1142 209.47 22.62 -4.01
CA HIS A 1142 208.46 23.33 -4.87
C HIS A 1142 207.14 22.58 -5.20
N ASN A 1143 206.01 23.16 -5.66
CA ASN A 1143 205.38 24.51 -5.72
C ASN A 1143 203.89 24.28 -6.12
N GLN A 1144 202.89 25.20 -6.04
CA GLN A 1144 202.79 26.61 -5.61
C GLN A 1144 201.36 26.88 -5.03
N TRP A 1145 200.87 28.13 -5.01
CA TRP A 1145 199.54 28.51 -4.47
C TRP A 1145 198.50 28.86 -5.55
N ARG A 1146 197.27 28.34 -5.41
CA ARG A 1146 196.05 29.18 -5.31
C ARG A 1146 194.88 28.41 -4.69
#